data_AF-A0AAN7NWB4-F1
#
_entry.id   AF-A0AAN7NWB4-F1
#
_cell.length_a   1.000
_cell.length_b   1.000
_cell.length_c   1.000
_cell.angle_alpha   90.00
_cell.angle_beta   90.00
_cell.angle_gamma   90.00
#
_symmetry.space_group_name_H-M   'P 1'
#
loop_
_entity.id
_entity.type
_entity.pdbx_description
1 polymer ?
#
loop_
_entity_poly.entity_id
_entity_poly.type
_entity_poly.pdbx_seq_one_letter_code
_entity_poly.pdbx_strand_id
1 'polypeptide(L)'
;MTSKVPFQSQPLCENQEHLSKTYGSVFSIQMGLRKVVVLSGYETVKEALVNQADAFAGRPKIPVIEETGKGKGVIFSDGENWKVMRRFTLTTLRDFGMGKKAIEDRVVEEYRCLADTIEAQKGKPLEMTLMMNAAVANVIVSILLGKRYDYEDPTFKRLLSLVNENVRLFGTPLVSMYNMFPVLGFLLKGHKIFIQNVKEINAFIKVTFTEYLKALDRNDQRSFIDTFLVRQQEENGKANGYFHNENLTEVVRNLFTAGMETTSTTLRWGLLLMMKYPEIQKKVQEEIEQVIGSSPPRIEHRTQMPYTDAVVHEIQRFANILPLNLPHETTEDVTLKGYFIPKGTYIVPLLASVLRDKSQWEKPDIFYPEHFLDSEGKFVKKDAFMPFSAGRRICAGETLAKMELFLFFTSLLQRFTFHPPPGVSISDLDLSPSIGITIPPVTHERHLNRLERWTDRNLMKFNKERCKVLHLERNNLRHQYMLGVTHLESSSTEKDLRVLVDTKLNMRQQCAIATKKAIGILDCIRKCYQQLSKVYGPVFSVQMGQRKIVVISGYETVKEALVNQADAFAERPKIPIFEDLTRGNGIVFAHGENWKVMRRFTLTTLRDFGMGKRAIEDRIVEEYGYLADTIGSQEGKPFDASKIINAAVANIIVSILLGKRFDYKDSRFVRLLHLTNESMRLAGHPLVTIYNIFPHLGFLLRANKTLLQNRDEFHAYVQVNFVECLKTLDKNDRRSFIDAFLVKQQEEKSTTNGYFHKGNLQSLVSNLFTAGVETISTTLNWSFLLMLKYPEIQKLILSSGKVQEEIEQVIGSNPPRIEHRTQMPYTDAVIHEIQRFANILPLDLPHETAADVTLKGYFIPKGTYIIPLLTSVLQDKSQWEKPDVFYPEHFLDANGKFVKKDAFMPFSAGRRICAGETLAKMELFLFFTSLLQRFTFHPPPGVSISDLDLSPAISFNVIPKPYKMCAVTRL
;
A
#
# COMPACT_ATOMS: atom_id res chain seq x y z
N MET A 1 0.52 -23.33 8.85
CA MET A 1 1.56 -22.63 9.64
C MET A 1 2.30 -21.68 8.72
N THR A 2 2.21 -20.38 8.94
CA THR A 2 2.72 -19.32 8.05
C THR A 2 3.52 -18.31 8.86
N SER A 3 4.84 -18.25 8.66
CA SER A 3 5.76 -17.30 9.29
C SER A 3 6.49 -16.45 8.25
N LYS A 4 6.27 -15.14 8.41
CA LYS A 4 7.26 -14.06 8.57
C LYS A 4 8.64 -14.29 7.95
N VAL A 5 8.94 -13.49 6.93
CA VAL A 5 10.30 -13.03 6.59
C VAL A 5 10.21 -11.51 6.50
N PRO A 6 11.15 -10.75 7.08
CA PRO A 6 11.15 -9.30 6.96
C PRO A 6 11.38 -8.94 5.49
N PHE A 7 10.58 -8.03 4.92
CA PHE A 7 10.95 -7.34 3.68
C PHE A 7 12.16 -6.45 4.00
N GLN A 8 13.34 -7.07 4.05
CA GLN A 8 14.59 -6.38 3.80
C GLN A 8 14.56 -5.89 2.35
N SER A 9 15.38 -4.90 2.04
CA SER A 9 15.57 -4.27 0.72
C SER A 9 16.11 -5.22 -0.37
N GLN A 10 15.83 -6.51 -0.26
CA GLN A 10 16.24 -7.59 -1.14
C GLN A 10 15.19 -7.85 -2.24
N PRO A 11 15.60 -8.24 -3.46
CA PRO A 11 14.70 -8.66 -4.53
C PRO A 11 13.65 -9.69 -4.07
N LEU A 12 12.43 -9.61 -4.63
CA LEU A 12 11.28 -10.46 -4.25
C LEU A 12 11.59 -11.97 -4.32
N CYS A 13 12.51 -12.39 -5.21
CA CYS A 13 12.96 -13.77 -5.34
C CYS A 13 13.82 -14.27 -4.15
N GLU A 14 14.71 -13.44 -3.59
CA GLU A 14 15.58 -13.83 -2.46
C GLU A 14 14.75 -14.14 -1.20
N ASN A 15 13.69 -13.36 -0.98
CA ASN A 15 12.73 -13.62 0.09
C ASN A 15 11.98 -14.95 -0.10
N GLN A 16 11.65 -15.33 -1.34
CA GLN A 16 10.97 -16.59 -1.65
C GLN A 16 11.90 -17.80 -1.55
N GLU A 17 13.17 -17.67 -1.97
CA GLU A 17 14.19 -18.71 -1.76
C GLU A 17 14.40 -18.98 -0.26
N HIS A 18 14.46 -17.93 0.56
CA HIS A 18 14.55 -18.08 2.02
C HIS A 18 13.32 -18.78 2.61
N LEU A 19 12.12 -18.44 2.14
CA LEU A 19 10.88 -19.14 2.55
C LEU A 19 10.92 -20.63 2.19
N SER A 20 11.46 -21.00 1.03
CA SER A 20 11.54 -22.41 0.63
C SER A 20 12.43 -23.26 1.55
N LYS A 21 13.47 -22.66 2.15
CA LYS A 21 14.31 -23.36 3.14
C LYS A 21 13.55 -23.69 4.43
N THR A 22 12.55 -22.89 4.77
CA THR A 22 11.75 -23.05 5.99
C THR A 22 10.52 -23.93 5.74
N TYR A 23 9.86 -23.79 4.59
CA TYR A 23 8.56 -24.40 4.30
C TYR A 23 8.62 -25.59 3.35
N GLY A 24 9.81 -25.91 2.83
CA GLY A 24 9.99 -26.91 1.81
C GLY A 24 9.78 -26.38 0.39
N SER A 25 9.86 -27.30 -0.56
CA SER A 25 9.86 -27.01 -2.00
C SER A 25 8.48 -26.62 -2.57
N VAL A 26 7.40 -26.82 -1.81
CA VAL A 26 6.03 -26.39 -2.16
C VAL A 26 5.46 -25.61 -0.98
N PHE A 27 5.16 -24.33 -1.18
CA PHE A 27 4.57 -23.50 -0.14
C PHE A 27 3.59 -22.48 -0.72
N SER A 28 2.66 -21.98 0.10
CA SER A 28 1.70 -20.97 -0.34
C SER A 28 1.92 -19.63 0.36
N ILE A 29 1.80 -18.55 -0.41
CA ILE A 29 1.75 -17.16 0.08
C ILE A 29 0.42 -16.53 -0.29
N GLN A 30 -0.07 -15.63 0.57
CA GLN A 30 -1.27 -14.84 0.28
C GLN A 30 -0.85 -13.53 -0.39
N MET A 31 -1.14 -13.38 -1.69
CA MET A 31 -0.88 -12.15 -2.45
C MET A 31 -2.20 -11.42 -2.70
N GLY A 32 -2.47 -10.44 -1.85
CA GLY A 32 -3.77 -9.77 -1.79
C GLY A 32 -4.91 -10.72 -1.46
N LEU A 33 -5.94 -10.75 -2.30
CA LEU A 33 -7.08 -11.66 -2.11
C LEU A 33 -6.83 -13.08 -2.66
N ARG A 34 -5.71 -13.32 -3.35
CA ARG A 34 -5.43 -14.60 -4.00
C ARG A 34 -4.37 -15.40 -3.24
N LYS A 35 -4.66 -16.68 -3.04
CA LYS A 35 -3.68 -17.67 -2.62
C LYS A 35 -2.79 -18.00 -3.82
N VAL A 36 -1.48 -17.96 -3.61
CA VAL A 36 -0.47 -18.28 -4.62
C VAL A 36 0.42 -19.38 -4.09
N VAL A 37 0.64 -20.43 -4.88
CA VAL A 37 1.56 -21.52 -4.55
C VAL A 37 2.89 -21.27 -5.26
N VAL A 38 3.98 -21.30 -4.51
CA VAL A 38 5.34 -21.15 -5.02
C VAL A 38 5.99 -22.53 -5.05
N LEU A 39 6.61 -22.86 -6.19
CA LEU A 39 7.35 -24.10 -6.40
C LEU A 39 8.84 -23.76 -6.44
N SER A 40 9.63 -24.40 -5.56
CA SER A 40 11.06 -24.13 -5.38
C SER A 40 11.89 -25.41 -5.52
N GLY A 41 13.10 -25.29 -6.05
CA GLY A 41 14.03 -26.40 -6.28
C GLY A 41 13.78 -27.15 -7.58
N TYR A 42 14.85 -27.72 -8.15
CA TYR A 42 14.82 -28.36 -9.46
C TYR A 42 13.78 -29.48 -9.55
N GLU A 43 13.78 -30.42 -8.60
CA GLU A 43 12.90 -31.60 -8.64
C GLU A 43 11.41 -31.24 -8.63
N THR A 44 11.01 -30.27 -7.81
CA THR A 44 9.60 -29.86 -7.73
C THR A 44 9.15 -29.09 -8.96
N VAL A 45 10.00 -28.19 -9.47
CA VAL A 45 9.68 -27.43 -10.68
C VAL A 45 9.66 -28.36 -11.91
N LYS A 46 10.58 -29.32 -12.00
CA LYS A 46 10.59 -30.36 -13.05
C LYS A 46 9.33 -31.21 -12.99
N GLU A 47 8.95 -31.71 -11.81
CA GLU A 47 7.74 -32.53 -11.67
C GLU A 47 6.50 -31.77 -12.14
N ALA A 48 6.34 -30.51 -11.72
CA ALA A 48 5.19 -29.69 -12.14
C ALA A 48 5.20 -29.34 -13.63
N LEU A 49 6.32 -28.80 -14.14
CA LEU A 49 6.36 -28.25 -15.50
C LEU A 49 6.60 -29.30 -16.58
N VAL A 50 7.29 -30.41 -16.27
CA VAL A 50 7.66 -31.45 -17.24
C VAL A 50 6.80 -32.70 -17.05
N ASN A 51 6.80 -33.28 -15.86
CA ASN A 51 6.14 -34.57 -15.63
C ASN A 51 4.61 -34.42 -15.59
N GLN A 52 4.12 -33.28 -15.11
CA GLN A 52 2.70 -32.94 -14.99
C GLN A 52 2.34 -31.73 -15.87
N ALA A 53 2.98 -31.62 -17.03
CA ALA A 53 3.00 -30.41 -17.86
C ALA A 53 1.61 -29.89 -18.26
N ASP A 54 0.61 -30.77 -18.43
CA ASP A 54 -0.75 -30.39 -18.80
C ASP A 54 -1.54 -29.80 -17.61
N ALA A 55 -1.35 -30.34 -16.41
CA ALA A 55 -1.98 -29.86 -15.18
C ALA A 55 -1.50 -28.45 -14.80
N PHE A 56 -0.26 -28.08 -15.15
CA PHE A 56 0.31 -26.75 -14.88
C PHE A 56 0.35 -25.86 -16.13
N ALA A 57 -0.36 -26.19 -17.20
CA ALA A 57 -0.30 -25.44 -18.46
C ALA A 57 -1.09 -24.12 -18.47
N GLY A 58 -1.88 -23.78 -17.44
CA GLY A 58 -2.77 -22.62 -17.46
C GLY A 58 -2.06 -21.28 -17.23
N ARG A 59 -2.77 -20.17 -17.45
CA ARG A 59 -2.31 -18.81 -17.16
C ARG A 59 -3.32 -18.05 -16.28
N PRO A 60 -2.88 -17.47 -15.16
CA PRO A 60 -3.79 -16.75 -14.29
C PRO A 60 -4.13 -15.38 -14.85
N LYS A 61 -5.37 -14.94 -14.60
CA LYS A 61 -5.85 -13.60 -14.99
C LYS A 61 -5.21 -12.50 -14.16
N ILE A 62 -4.18 -11.84 -14.69
CA ILE A 62 -3.51 -10.72 -14.03
C ILE A 62 -4.19 -9.40 -14.44
N PRO A 63 -4.71 -8.58 -13.51
CA PRO A 63 -5.55 -7.42 -13.86
C PRO A 63 -4.98 -6.47 -14.92
N VAL A 64 -3.72 -6.05 -14.80
CA VAL A 64 -3.12 -5.12 -15.78
C VAL A 64 -2.93 -5.76 -17.16
N ILE A 65 -2.71 -7.07 -17.21
CA ILE A 65 -2.58 -7.83 -18.46
C ILE A 65 -3.95 -8.07 -19.08
N GLU A 66 -4.96 -8.41 -18.29
CA GLU A 66 -6.33 -8.59 -18.75
C GLU A 66 -6.90 -7.30 -19.36
N GLU A 67 -6.62 -6.16 -18.74
CA GLU A 67 -7.08 -4.86 -19.23
C GLU A 67 -6.46 -4.47 -20.58
N THR A 68 -5.22 -4.91 -20.84
CA THR A 68 -4.46 -4.53 -22.03
C THR A 68 -4.53 -5.56 -23.16
N GLY A 69 -4.44 -6.85 -22.83
CA GLY A 69 -4.39 -7.97 -23.78
C GLY A 69 -5.71 -8.72 -23.97
N LYS A 70 -6.65 -8.65 -23.01
CA LYS A 70 -7.99 -9.27 -23.09
C LYS A 70 -7.97 -10.75 -23.53
N GLY A 71 -7.05 -11.55 -22.97
CA GLY A 71 -6.92 -12.99 -23.25
C GLY A 71 -6.35 -13.36 -24.63
N LYS A 72 -5.80 -12.41 -25.38
CA LYS A 72 -5.23 -12.60 -26.72
C LYS A 72 -3.71 -12.82 -26.67
N GLY A 73 -3.11 -13.17 -27.80
CA GLY A 73 -1.66 -13.38 -27.92
C GLY A 73 -1.21 -14.79 -27.61
N VAL A 74 0.05 -14.94 -27.19
CA VAL A 74 0.71 -16.23 -26.96
C VAL A 74 1.35 -16.36 -25.56
N ILE A 75 1.60 -15.25 -24.87
CA ILE A 75 2.28 -15.25 -23.55
C ILE A 75 1.31 -15.56 -22.40
N PHE A 76 0.23 -14.78 -22.30
CA PHE A 76 -0.74 -14.84 -21.20
C PHE A 76 -2.14 -15.35 -21.61
N SER A 77 -2.35 -15.66 -22.90
CA SER A 77 -3.57 -16.30 -23.37
C SER A 77 -3.67 -17.75 -22.87
N ASP A 78 -4.89 -18.27 -22.84
CA ASP A 78 -5.17 -19.65 -22.42
C ASP A 78 -6.18 -20.36 -23.34
N GLY A 79 -6.36 -21.67 -23.12
CA GLY A 79 -7.29 -22.51 -23.87
C GLY A 79 -6.93 -22.64 -25.36
N GLU A 80 -7.96 -22.77 -26.19
CA GLU A 80 -7.80 -22.97 -27.64
C GLU A 80 -7.14 -21.79 -28.35
N ASN A 81 -7.39 -20.55 -27.91
CA ASN A 81 -6.71 -19.38 -28.46
C ASN A 81 -5.19 -19.51 -28.36
N TRP A 82 -4.69 -19.87 -27.18
CA TRP A 82 -3.26 -20.09 -26.97
C TRP A 82 -2.73 -21.23 -27.82
N LYS A 83 -3.43 -22.38 -27.88
CA LYS A 83 -2.98 -23.54 -28.67
C LYS A 83 -2.82 -23.18 -30.16
N VAL A 84 -3.82 -22.49 -30.73
CA VAL A 84 -3.82 -22.09 -32.14
C VAL A 84 -2.74 -21.05 -32.39
N MET A 85 -2.68 -19.98 -31.59
CA MET A 85 -1.68 -18.92 -31.76
C MET A 85 -0.25 -19.45 -31.56
N ARG A 86 0.00 -20.32 -30.57
CA ARG A 86 1.31 -20.92 -30.33
C ARG A 86 1.75 -21.81 -31.49
N ARG A 87 0.87 -22.69 -31.99
CA ARG A 87 1.18 -23.57 -33.12
C ARG A 87 1.50 -22.77 -34.37
N PHE A 88 0.67 -21.77 -34.68
CA PHE A 88 0.93 -20.84 -35.78
C PHE A 88 2.28 -20.17 -35.59
N THR A 89 2.52 -19.55 -34.43
CA THR A 89 3.74 -18.80 -34.14
C THR A 89 5.00 -19.65 -34.33
N LEU A 90 5.04 -20.85 -33.76
CA LEU A 90 6.19 -21.74 -33.86
C LEU A 90 6.45 -22.21 -35.31
N THR A 91 5.39 -22.49 -36.05
CA THR A 91 5.49 -22.91 -37.47
C THR A 91 6.07 -21.76 -38.29
N THR A 92 5.47 -20.58 -38.19
CA THR A 92 5.87 -19.39 -38.95
C THR A 92 7.28 -18.93 -38.61
N LEU A 93 7.68 -18.92 -37.33
CA LEU A 93 9.06 -18.56 -36.94
C LEU A 93 10.09 -19.51 -37.56
N ARG A 94 9.80 -20.82 -37.61
CA ARG A 94 10.68 -21.81 -38.25
C ARG A 94 10.75 -21.61 -39.77
N ASP A 95 9.64 -21.22 -40.39
CA ASP A 95 9.58 -20.99 -41.84
C ASP A 95 10.42 -19.77 -42.23
N PHE A 96 10.34 -18.67 -41.46
CA PHE A 96 11.20 -17.48 -41.60
C PHE A 96 12.61 -17.61 -41.03
N GLY A 97 13.05 -18.84 -40.77
CA GLY A 97 14.46 -19.12 -40.60
C GLY A 97 14.92 -19.32 -39.17
N MET A 98 14.07 -19.33 -38.14
CA MET A 98 14.49 -19.71 -36.79
C MET A 98 15.21 -21.07 -36.82
N GLY A 99 16.52 -21.07 -36.54
CA GLY A 99 17.39 -22.25 -36.62
C GLY A 99 17.92 -22.60 -38.01
N LYS A 100 17.85 -21.68 -39.00
CA LYS A 100 18.36 -21.84 -40.36
C LYS A 100 19.38 -20.72 -40.69
N LYS A 101 20.20 -20.93 -41.73
CA LYS A 101 21.25 -19.99 -42.15
C LYS A 101 20.75 -18.58 -42.56
N ALA A 102 19.52 -18.47 -43.08
CA ALA A 102 18.98 -17.19 -43.56
C ALA A 102 18.80 -16.14 -42.46
N ILE A 103 18.40 -16.54 -41.24
CA ILE A 103 18.28 -15.59 -40.12
C ILE A 103 19.64 -15.29 -39.49
N GLU A 104 20.57 -16.25 -39.54
CA GLU A 104 21.94 -16.05 -39.07
C GLU A 104 22.62 -14.90 -39.81
N ASP A 105 22.44 -14.79 -41.13
CA ASP A 105 22.96 -13.65 -41.90
C ASP A 105 22.36 -12.31 -41.44
N ARG A 106 21.10 -12.27 -40.98
CA ARG A 106 20.48 -11.07 -40.39
C ARG A 106 21.08 -10.72 -39.03
N VAL A 107 21.36 -11.71 -38.20
CA VAL A 107 22.04 -11.49 -36.91
C VAL A 107 23.44 -10.93 -37.13
N VAL A 108 24.18 -11.48 -38.11
CA VAL A 108 25.51 -10.98 -38.49
C VAL A 108 25.44 -9.57 -39.06
N GLU A 109 24.42 -9.25 -39.87
CA GLU A 109 24.14 -7.89 -40.35
C GLU A 109 23.94 -6.91 -39.18
N GLU A 110 23.05 -7.21 -38.23
CA GLU A 110 22.82 -6.32 -37.07
C GLU A 110 24.03 -6.20 -36.15
N TYR A 111 24.81 -7.27 -35.98
CA TYR A 111 26.08 -7.19 -35.28
C TYR A 111 27.02 -6.19 -35.94
N ARG A 112 27.17 -6.20 -37.27
CA ARG A 112 28.05 -5.25 -37.98
C ARG A 112 27.60 -3.82 -37.73
N CYS A 113 26.31 -3.54 -37.87
CA CYS A 113 25.76 -2.22 -37.57
C CYS A 113 26.01 -1.80 -36.12
N LEU A 114 25.84 -2.72 -35.16
CA LEU A 114 26.14 -2.47 -33.75
C LEU A 114 27.64 -2.19 -33.53
N ALA A 115 28.53 -2.98 -34.13
CA ALA A 115 29.97 -2.80 -34.03
C ALA A 115 30.42 -1.45 -34.59
N ASP A 116 29.91 -1.06 -35.76
CA ASP A 116 30.23 0.23 -36.38
C ASP A 116 29.73 1.40 -35.50
N THR A 117 28.56 1.24 -34.87
CA THR A 117 28.03 2.23 -33.92
C THR A 117 28.90 2.35 -32.66
N ILE A 118 29.44 1.24 -32.15
CA ILE A 118 30.37 1.23 -31.01
C ILE A 118 31.70 1.87 -31.39
N GLU A 119 32.26 1.54 -32.56
CA GLU A 119 33.51 2.12 -33.05
C GLU A 119 33.43 3.63 -33.24
N ALA A 120 32.28 4.13 -33.70
CA ALA A 120 32.03 5.55 -33.85
C ALA A 120 32.19 6.34 -32.53
N GLN A 121 32.06 5.68 -31.37
CA GLN A 121 32.28 6.31 -30.07
C GLN A 121 33.76 6.48 -29.70
N LYS A 122 34.69 5.91 -30.47
CA LYS A 122 36.15 6.09 -30.32
C LYS A 122 36.66 5.83 -28.90
N GLY A 123 36.16 4.79 -28.24
CA GLY A 123 36.56 4.39 -26.88
C GLY A 123 35.99 5.25 -25.75
N LYS A 124 35.07 6.19 -26.02
CA LYS A 124 34.35 6.93 -24.97
C LYS A 124 33.37 6.00 -24.23
N PRO A 125 33.04 6.27 -22.95
CA PRO A 125 32.01 5.52 -22.23
C PRO A 125 30.67 5.50 -22.99
N LEU A 126 30.06 4.32 -23.13
CA LEU A 126 28.82 4.10 -23.89
C LEU A 126 27.66 3.67 -23.00
N GLU A 127 26.47 4.18 -23.29
CA GLU A 127 25.20 3.66 -22.74
C GLU A 127 24.68 2.53 -23.66
N MET A 128 24.83 1.27 -23.25
CA MET A 128 24.53 0.12 -24.11
C MET A 128 23.05 -0.28 -24.18
N THR A 129 22.15 0.28 -23.36
CA THR A 129 20.77 -0.20 -23.24
C THR A 129 19.99 -0.02 -24.53
N LEU A 130 19.88 1.21 -25.05
CA LEU A 130 19.06 1.44 -26.25
C LEU A 130 19.70 0.89 -27.52
N MET A 131 21.03 0.93 -27.65
CA MET A 131 21.74 0.38 -28.81
C MET A 131 21.60 -1.14 -28.90
N MET A 132 21.82 -1.86 -27.78
CA MET A 132 21.64 -3.31 -27.75
C MET A 132 20.18 -3.70 -28.00
N ASN A 133 19.23 -2.96 -27.42
CA ASN A 133 17.81 -3.17 -27.69
C ASN A 133 17.48 -2.99 -29.17
N ALA A 134 18.01 -1.95 -29.82
CA ALA A 134 17.75 -1.69 -31.24
C ALA A 134 18.32 -2.80 -32.13
N ALA A 135 19.55 -3.26 -31.87
CA ALA A 135 20.18 -4.34 -32.62
C ALA A 135 19.38 -5.65 -32.56
N VAL A 136 19.04 -6.08 -31.34
CA VAL A 136 18.22 -7.30 -31.13
C VAL A 136 16.80 -7.11 -31.66
N ALA A 137 16.20 -5.92 -31.46
CA ALA A 137 14.87 -5.62 -31.98
C ALA A 137 14.81 -5.72 -33.50
N ASN A 138 15.84 -5.27 -34.22
CA ASN A 138 15.87 -5.36 -35.68
C ASN A 138 15.88 -6.81 -36.19
N VAL A 139 16.50 -7.76 -35.46
CA VAL A 139 16.42 -9.18 -35.82
C VAL A 139 14.96 -9.66 -35.81
N ILE A 140 14.23 -9.44 -34.71
CA ILE A 140 12.83 -9.86 -34.63
C ILE A 140 11.92 -9.03 -35.56
N VAL A 141 12.21 -7.74 -35.78
CA VAL A 141 11.47 -6.91 -36.74
C VAL A 141 11.67 -7.40 -38.18
N SER A 142 12.86 -7.89 -38.54
CA SER A 142 13.10 -8.47 -39.86
C SER A 142 12.23 -9.71 -40.10
N ILE A 143 11.97 -10.52 -39.07
CA ILE A 143 11.05 -11.67 -39.14
C ILE A 143 9.59 -11.20 -39.20
N LEU A 144 9.24 -10.20 -38.40
CA LEU A 144 7.86 -9.72 -38.28
C LEU A 144 7.40 -8.94 -39.51
N LEU A 145 8.28 -8.14 -40.12
CA LEU A 145 7.96 -7.16 -41.18
C LEU A 145 8.81 -7.28 -42.44
N GLY A 146 9.91 -8.04 -42.44
CA GLY A 146 10.88 -8.02 -43.54
C GLY A 146 11.65 -6.69 -43.67
N LYS A 147 11.71 -5.88 -42.61
CA LYS A 147 12.32 -4.53 -42.59
C LYS A 147 13.33 -4.38 -41.46
N ARG A 148 14.14 -3.32 -41.56
CA ARG A 148 15.10 -2.87 -40.56
C ARG A 148 14.88 -1.38 -40.25
N TYR A 149 15.00 -0.98 -38.99
CA TYR A 149 14.98 0.42 -38.59
C TYR A 149 16.39 0.94 -38.31
N ASP A 150 16.60 2.23 -38.58
CA ASP A 150 17.79 2.93 -38.13
C ASP A 150 17.77 3.06 -36.59
N TYR A 151 18.93 2.94 -35.95
CA TYR A 151 19.04 3.05 -34.50
C TYR A 151 18.66 4.44 -34.00
N GLU A 152 18.88 5.47 -34.80
CA GLU A 152 18.57 6.88 -34.52
C GLU A 152 17.13 7.27 -34.86
N ASP A 153 16.33 6.37 -35.46
CA ASP A 153 14.93 6.66 -35.75
C ASP A 153 14.16 7.02 -34.45
N PRO A 154 13.58 8.23 -34.36
CA PRO A 154 12.99 8.71 -33.12
C PRO A 154 11.75 7.90 -32.71
N THR A 155 11.02 7.35 -33.68
CA THR A 155 9.81 6.56 -33.45
C THR A 155 10.19 5.19 -32.89
N PHE A 156 11.23 4.58 -33.47
CA PHE A 156 11.78 3.32 -33.00
C PHE A 156 12.36 3.47 -31.59
N LYS A 157 13.19 4.49 -31.34
CA LYS A 157 13.70 4.80 -29.99
C LYS A 157 12.57 4.97 -28.97
N ARG A 158 11.48 5.66 -29.33
CA ARG A 158 10.30 5.82 -28.47
C ARG A 158 9.66 4.46 -28.16
N LEU A 159 9.49 3.60 -29.15
CA LEU A 159 8.95 2.26 -28.97
C LEU A 159 9.81 1.42 -28.00
N LEU A 160 11.13 1.39 -28.20
CA LEU A 160 12.06 0.66 -27.33
C LEU A 160 11.98 1.17 -25.89
N SER A 161 11.90 2.49 -25.70
CA SER A 161 11.77 3.15 -24.40
C SER A 161 10.46 2.77 -23.68
N LEU A 162 9.32 2.76 -24.38
CA LEU A 162 8.03 2.37 -23.82
C LEU A 162 8.02 0.92 -23.34
N VAL A 163 8.64 0.02 -24.12
CA VAL A 163 8.76 -1.40 -23.74
C VAL A 163 9.60 -1.54 -22.48
N ASN A 164 10.80 -0.92 -22.44
CA ASN A 164 11.66 -0.92 -21.25
C ASN A 164 10.96 -0.34 -20.02
N GLU A 165 10.22 0.76 -20.18
CA GLU A 165 9.48 1.37 -19.08
C GLU A 165 8.40 0.42 -18.56
N ASN A 166 7.66 -0.27 -19.44
CA ASN A 166 6.62 -1.20 -19.04
C ASN A 166 7.15 -2.46 -18.35
N VAL A 167 8.24 -3.04 -18.87
CA VAL A 167 8.93 -4.18 -18.24
C VAL A 167 9.37 -3.80 -16.83
N ARG A 168 9.93 -2.60 -16.65
CA ARG A 168 10.25 -2.05 -15.32
C ARG A 168 9.01 -1.83 -14.47
N LEU A 169 7.99 -1.14 -15.00
CA LEU A 169 6.76 -0.78 -14.28
C LEU A 169 6.05 -2.02 -13.76
N PHE A 170 6.01 -3.11 -14.53
CA PHE A 170 5.36 -4.35 -14.15
C PHE A 170 5.93 -4.93 -12.85
N GLY A 171 7.25 -4.90 -12.68
CA GLY A 171 7.92 -5.34 -11.45
C GLY A 171 7.89 -4.34 -10.29
N THR A 172 7.29 -3.15 -10.46
CA THR A 172 7.22 -2.17 -9.37
C THR A 172 6.17 -2.56 -8.33
N PRO A 173 6.36 -2.16 -7.05
CA PRO A 173 5.34 -2.31 -6.03
C PRO A 173 4.00 -1.68 -6.42
N LEU A 174 3.98 -0.57 -7.17
CA LEU A 174 2.74 0.11 -7.56
C LEU A 174 1.87 -0.71 -8.50
N VAL A 175 2.45 -1.31 -9.54
CA VAL A 175 1.72 -2.18 -10.47
C VAL A 175 1.40 -3.53 -9.81
N SER A 176 2.33 -4.07 -9.01
CA SER A 176 2.08 -5.28 -8.22
C SER A 176 0.89 -5.12 -7.27
N MET A 177 0.77 -3.98 -6.60
CA MET A 177 -0.37 -3.66 -5.73
C MET A 177 -1.68 -3.55 -6.51
N TYR A 178 -1.67 -2.97 -7.71
CA TYR A 178 -2.85 -2.99 -8.59
C TYR A 178 -3.24 -4.41 -8.98
N ASN A 179 -2.27 -5.26 -9.32
CA ASN A 179 -2.53 -6.65 -9.66
C ASN A 179 -3.08 -7.47 -8.49
N MET A 180 -2.66 -7.16 -7.25
CA MET A 180 -3.19 -7.80 -6.03
C MET A 180 -4.56 -7.27 -5.61
N PHE A 181 -4.80 -5.97 -5.82
CA PHE A 181 -6.00 -5.26 -5.39
C PHE A 181 -6.50 -4.30 -6.49
N PRO A 182 -7.07 -4.82 -7.59
CA PRO A 182 -7.46 -3.99 -8.73
C PRO A 182 -8.53 -2.94 -8.37
N VAL A 183 -9.38 -3.26 -7.38
CA VAL A 183 -10.38 -2.32 -6.82
C VAL A 183 -9.74 -1.06 -6.25
N LEU A 184 -8.47 -1.12 -5.81
CA LEU A 184 -7.69 0.02 -5.30
C LEU A 184 -6.92 0.75 -6.40
N GLY A 185 -7.07 0.35 -7.67
CA GLY A 185 -6.34 0.92 -8.81
C GLY A 185 -6.48 2.43 -8.94
N PHE A 186 -7.64 3.00 -8.58
CA PHE A 186 -7.85 4.45 -8.66
C PHE A 186 -6.85 5.30 -7.83
N LEU A 187 -6.18 4.71 -6.84
CA LEU A 187 -5.23 5.37 -5.94
C LEU A 187 -3.80 5.45 -6.51
N LEU A 188 -3.43 4.53 -7.41
CA LEU A 188 -2.03 4.30 -7.80
C LEU A 188 -1.85 4.64 -9.29
N LYS A 189 -1.06 5.66 -9.64
CA LYS A 189 -0.89 6.06 -11.06
C LYS A 189 -0.08 5.08 -11.93
N GLY A 190 0.69 4.16 -11.32
CA GLY A 190 1.63 3.28 -12.04
C GLY A 190 0.97 2.38 -13.10
N HIS A 191 -0.16 1.75 -12.78
CA HIS A 191 -0.90 0.92 -13.75
C HIS A 191 -1.45 1.74 -14.93
N LYS A 192 -1.86 3.00 -14.71
CA LYS A 192 -2.33 3.88 -15.79
C LYS A 192 -1.24 4.22 -16.79
N ILE A 193 -0.01 4.48 -16.31
CA ILE A 193 1.15 4.70 -17.18
C ILE A 193 1.43 3.44 -17.98
N PHE A 194 1.45 2.28 -17.32
CA PHE A 194 1.61 0.99 -18.00
C PHE A 194 0.59 0.80 -19.13
N ILE A 195 -0.70 1.01 -18.84
CA ILE A 195 -1.80 0.89 -19.80
C ILE A 195 -1.64 1.91 -20.95
N GLN A 196 -1.27 3.15 -20.64
CA GLN A 196 -1.07 4.19 -21.65
C GLN A 196 0.09 3.84 -22.59
N ASN A 197 1.21 3.36 -22.04
CA ASN A 197 2.35 2.90 -22.81
C ASN A 197 1.96 1.71 -23.71
N VAL A 198 1.16 0.75 -23.21
CA VAL A 198 0.66 -0.35 -24.05
C VAL A 198 -0.25 0.17 -25.17
N LYS A 199 -1.08 1.18 -24.92
CA LYS A 199 -1.91 1.80 -25.98
C LYS A 199 -1.05 2.45 -27.06
N GLU A 200 0.00 3.16 -26.68
CA GLU A 200 0.95 3.79 -27.62
C GLU A 200 1.71 2.73 -28.44
N ILE A 201 2.20 1.68 -27.79
CA ILE A 201 2.83 0.52 -28.47
C ILE A 201 1.83 -0.12 -29.45
N ASN A 202 0.59 -0.36 -29.04
CA ASN A 202 -0.44 -0.95 -29.90
C ASN A 202 -0.81 -0.04 -31.07
N ALA A 203 -0.82 1.28 -30.88
CA ALA A 203 -1.05 2.23 -31.97
C ALA A 203 0.09 2.17 -32.98
N PHE A 204 1.34 2.15 -32.52
CA PHE A 204 2.49 1.96 -33.39
C PHE A 204 2.41 0.62 -34.15
N ILE A 205 2.09 -0.47 -33.45
CA ILE A 205 1.94 -1.78 -34.10
C ILE A 205 0.85 -1.72 -35.17
N LYS A 206 -0.29 -1.09 -34.89
CA LYS A 206 -1.37 -0.99 -35.88
C LYS A 206 -0.98 -0.16 -37.10
N VAL A 207 -0.45 1.04 -36.89
CA VAL A 207 -0.08 1.95 -37.98
C VAL A 207 1.06 1.34 -38.80
N THR A 208 2.10 0.87 -38.13
CA THR A 208 3.34 0.42 -38.79
C THR A 208 3.23 -0.99 -39.36
N PHE A 209 2.51 -1.90 -38.68
CA PHE A 209 2.48 -3.32 -39.02
C PHE A 209 1.18 -3.75 -39.72
N THR A 210 0.05 -3.02 -39.59
CA THR A 210 -1.20 -3.37 -40.31
C THR A 210 -1.57 -2.41 -41.45
N GLU A 211 -1.25 -1.12 -41.39
CA GLU A 211 -1.59 -0.19 -42.49
C GLU A 211 -0.66 -0.28 -43.70
N TYR A 212 0.55 -0.85 -43.52
CA TYR A 212 1.50 -1.12 -44.62
C TYR A 212 1.07 -2.27 -45.55
N LEU A 213 0.01 -3.01 -45.22
CA LEU A 213 -0.43 -4.23 -45.90
C LEU A 213 -1.61 -4.04 -46.86
N LYS A 214 -1.76 -2.82 -47.39
CA LYS A 214 -2.63 -2.57 -48.56
C LYS A 214 -2.16 -3.30 -49.83
N ALA A 215 -0.95 -3.88 -49.82
CA ALA A 215 -0.32 -4.59 -50.95
C ALA A 215 0.09 -6.04 -50.59
N LEU A 216 -0.72 -6.77 -49.82
CA LEU A 216 -0.47 -8.19 -49.52
C LEU A 216 -0.56 -9.04 -50.80
N ASP A 217 0.55 -9.64 -51.22
CA ASP A 217 0.56 -10.68 -52.24
C ASP A 217 0.41 -12.06 -51.57
N ARG A 218 -0.68 -12.78 -51.88
CA ARG A 218 -0.94 -14.11 -51.32
C ARG A 218 0.11 -15.15 -51.74
N ASN A 219 0.75 -14.94 -52.88
CA ASN A 219 1.72 -15.87 -53.47
C ASN A 219 3.15 -15.62 -52.99
N ASP A 220 3.40 -14.51 -52.28
CA ASP A 220 4.73 -14.12 -51.80
C ASP A 220 4.64 -13.56 -50.37
N GLN A 221 4.57 -14.48 -49.40
CA GLN A 221 4.50 -14.17 -47.97
C GLN A 221 5.93 -13.93 -47.45
N ARG A 222 6.30 -12.67 -47.25
CA ARG A 222 7.68 -12.26 -46.92
C ARG A 222 7.91 -12.03 -45.43
N SER A 223 6.85 -12.08 -44.63
CA SER A 223 6.92 -11.84 -43.20
C SER A 223 5.93 -12.68 -42.38
N PHE A 224 6.17 -12.72 -41.07
CA PHE A 224 5.24 -13.34 -40.12
C PHE A 224 3.81 -12.77 -40.25
N ILE A 225 3.70 -11.47 -40.48
CA ILE A 225 2.41 -10.78 -40.56
C ILE A 225 1.71 -11.11 -41.86
N ASP A 226 2.41 -11.18 -42.99
CA ASP A 226 1.82 -11.61 -44.27
C ASP A 226 1.16 -12.98 -44.12
N THR A 227 1.89 -13.91 -43.49
CA THR A 227 1.41 -15.26 -43.21
C THR A 227 0.17 -15.25 -42.33
N PHE A 228 0.13 -14.39 -41.30
CA PHE A 228 -1.03 -14.27 -40.42
C PHE A 228 -2.24 -13.70 -41.18
N LEU A 229 -2.03 -12.67 -42.00
CA LEU A 229 -3.10 -12.03 -42.76
C LEU A 229 -3.67 -12.94 -43.85
N VAL A 230 -2.82 -13.70 -44.55
CA VAL A 230 -3.29 -14.73 -45.49
C VAL A 230 -4.15 -15.74 -44.75
N ARG A 231 -3.68 -16.23 -43.59
CA ARG A 231 -4.44 -17.19 -42.78
C ARG A 231 -5.76 -16.62 -42.26
N GLN A 232 -5.77 -15.35 -41.86
CA GLN A 232 -6.98 -14.62 -41.49
C GLN A 232 -7.97 -14.53 -42.66
N GLN A 233 -7.50 -14.33 -43.89
CA GLN A 233 -8.36 -14.31 -45.07
C GLN A 233 -8.92 -15.71 -45.41
N GLU A 234 -8.12 -16.76 -45.26
CA GLU A 234 -8.55 -18.16 -45.45
C GLU A 234 -9.63 -18.60 -44.44
N GLU A 235 -9.58 -18.04 -43.22
CA GLU A 235 -10.53 -18.39 -42.15
C GLU A 235 -11.70 -17.41 -42.03
N ASN A 236 -11.77 -16.40 -42.91
CA ASN A 236 -12.79 -15.36 -42.88
C ASN A 236 -14.20 -15.96 -43.10
N GLY A 237 -15.12 -15.72 -42.16
CA GLY A 237 -16.48 -16.29 -42.17
C GLY A 237 -16.72 -17.45 -41.18
N LYS A 238 -15.69 -17.95 -40.48
CA LYS A 238 -15.87 -18.90 -39.36
C LYS A 238 -16.22 -18.13 -38.08
N ALA A 239 -17.40 -18.41 -37.50
CA ALA A 239 -17.95 -17.69 -36.34
C ALA A 239 -17.04 -17.67 -35.08
N ASN A 240 -16.06 -18.58 -34.97
CA ASN A 240 -15.13 -18.73 -33.83
C ASN A 240 -13.64 -18.72 -34.25
N GLY A 241 -13.27 -17.99 -35.32
CA GLY A 241 -11.87 -17.92 -35.77
C GLY A 241 -10.94 -17.17 -34.81
N TYR A 242 -9.71 -17.66 -34.62
CA TYR A 242 -8.69 -17.02 -33.77
C TYR A 242 -7.79 -16.03 -34.55
N PHE A 243 -7.87 -16.01 -35.88
CA PHE A 243 -7.10 -15.12 -36.74
C PHE A 243 -7.86 -13.82 -36.97
N HIS A 244 -7.62 -12.81 -36.12
CA HIS A 244 -8.21 -11.49 -36.24
C HIS A 244 -7.23 -10.39 -35.78
N ASN A 245 -7.48 -9.14 -36.18
CA ASN A 245 -6.54 -8.01 -36.01
C ASN A 245 -6.08 -7.79 -34.56
N GLU A 246 -6.97 -7.98 -33.58
CA GLU A 246 -6.60 -7.80 -32.18
C GLU A 246 -5.66 -8.91 -31.68
N ASN A 247 -5.83 -10.14 -32.16
CA ASN A 247 -4.92 -11.24 -31.84
C ASN A 247 -3.57 -11.05 -32.55
N LEU A 248 -3.59 -10.60 -33.82
CA LEU A 248 -2.39 -10.24 -34.56
C LEU A 248 -1.58 -9.16 -33.83
N THR A 249 -2.24 -8.05 -33.44
CA THR A 249 -1.60 -6.94 -32.72
C THR A 249 -0.91 -7.46 -31.45
N GLU A 250 -1.60 -8.31 -30.69
CA GLU A 250 -1.09 -8.84 -29.43
C GLU A 250 0.03 -9.88 -29.63
N VAL A 251 -0.05 -10.76 -30.64
CA VAL A 251 1.02 -11.70 -30.99
C VAL A 251 2.28 -10.94 -31.44
N VAL A 252 2.15 -9.94 -32.32
CA VAL A 252 3.27 -9.10 -32.76
C VAL A 252 3.90 -8.38 -31.58
N ARG A 253 3.08 -7.80 -30.69
CA ARG A 253 3.58 -7.16 -29.46
C ARG A 253 4.31 -8.14 -28.55
N ASN A 254 3.76 -9.34 -28.37
CA ASN A 254 4.34 -10.42 -27.56
C ASN A 254 5.72 -10.82 -28.10
N LEU A 255 5.82 -11.08 -29.41
CA LEU A 255 7.07 -11.46 -30.07
C LEU A 255 8.11 -10.34 -30.03
N PHE A 256 7.72 -9.11 -30.35
CA PHE A 256 8.62 -7.96 -30.33
C PHE A 256 9.17 -7.70 -28.91
N THR A 257 8.29 -7.61 -27.90
CA THR A 257 8.70 -7.32 -26.52
C THR A 257 9.55 -8.44 -25.93
N ALA A 258 9.12 -9.70 -26.07
CA ALA A 258 9.83 -10.83 -25.47
C ALA A 258 11.17 -11.11 -26.18
N GLY A 259 11.19 -11.07 -27.51
CA GLY A 259 12.38 -11.34 -28.31
C GLY A 259 13.46 -10.27 -28.15
N MET A 260 13.06 -9.00 -28.06
CA MET A 260 14.00 -7.89 -27.86
C MET A 260 14.56 -7.86 -26.44
N GLU A 261 13.69 -7.66 -25.44
CA GLU A 261 14.15 -7.20 -24.12
C GLU A 261 14.93 -8.28 -23.38
N THR A 262 14.52 -9.55 -23.48
CA THR A 262 15.17 -10.64 -22.73
C THR A 262 16.56 -10.96 -23.27
N THR A 263 16.71 -11.02 -24.60
CA THR A 263 17.99 -11.27 -25.26
C THR A 263 18.95 -10.09 -25.07
N SER A 264 18.50 -8.85 -25.30
CA SER A 264 19.36 -7.68 -25.13
C SER A 264 19.81 -7.50 -23.69
N THR A 265 18.95 -7.77 -22.70
CA THR A 265 19.31 -7.74 -21.28
C THR A 265 20.30 -8.83 -20.93
N THR A 266 20.18 -10.05 -21.49
CA THR A 266 21.17 -11.13 -21.30
C THR A 266 22.54 -10.75 -21.86
N LEU A 267 22.59 -10.16 -23.07
CA LEU A 267 23.84 -9.68 -23.67
C LEU A 267 24.49 -8.57 -22.83
N ARG A 268 23.69 -7.64 -22.30
CA ARG A 268 24.18 -6.59 -21.39
C ARG A 268 24.77 -7.16 -20.10
N TRP A 269 24.17 -8.21 -19.54
CA TRP A 269 24.78 -8.98 -18.45
C TRP A 269 26.09 -9.63 -18.87
N GLY A 270 26.14 -10.23 -20.06
CA GLY A 270 27.36 -10.78 -20.64
C GLY A 270 28.50 -9.76 -20.67
N LEU A 271 28.26 -8.57 -21.22
CA LEU A 271 29.26 -7.50 -21.25
C LEU A 271 29.69 -7.07 -19.84
N LEU A 272 28.75 -6.92 -18.90
CA LEU A 272 29.07 -6.59 -17.51
C LEU A 272 29.94 -7.66 -16.84
N LEU A 273 29.64 -8.94 -17.07
CA LEU A 273 30.40 -10.07 -16.53
C LEU A 273 31.80 -10.16 -17.17
N MET A 274 31.92 -9.89 -18.47
CA MET A 274 33.24 -9.84 -19.13
C MET A 274 34.13 -8.71 -18.60
N MET A 275 33.54 -7.56 -18.26
CA MET A 275 34.26 -6.49 -17.56
C MET A 275 34.62 -6.85 -16.12
N LYS A 276 33.78 -7.64 -15.43
CA LYS A 276 34.00 -8.09 -14.05
C LYS A 276 35.08 -9.17 -13.95
N TYR A 277 35.15 -10.05 -14.95
CA TYR A 277 35.99 -11.24 -15.00
C TYR A 277 36.88 -11.20 -16.26
N PRO A 278 37.87 -10.29 -16.32
CA PRO A 278 38.72 -10.10 -17.51
C PRO A 278 39.49 -11.36 -17.91
N GLU A 279 39.82 -12.23 -16.97
CA GLU A 279 40.43 -13.54 -17.21
C GLU A 279 39.52 -14.48 -17.99
N ILE A 280 38.20 -14.44 -17.76
CA ILE A 280 37.22 -15.21 -18.53
C ILE A 280 37.09 -14.59 -19.92
N GLN A 281 37.01 -13.26 -20.02
CA GLN A 281 36.97 -12.55 -21.29
C GLN A 281 38.18 -12.91 -22.18
N LYS A 282 39.39 -12.93 -21.60
CA LYS A 282 40.62 -13.29 -22.32
C LYS A 282 40.58 -14.72 -22.85
N LYS A 283 40.15 -15.69 -22.04
CA LYS A 283 40.02 -17.09 -22.48
C LYS A 283 39.01 -17.26 -23.63
N VAL A 284 37.89 -16.53 -23.56
CA VAL A 284 36.91 -16.51 -24.66
C VAL A 284 37.54 -15.93 -25.93
N GLN A 285 38.28 -14.82 -25.82
CA GLN A 285 38.97 -14.22 -26.97
C GLN A 285 40.06 -15.13 -27.55
N GLU A 286 40.83 -15.84 -26.71
CA GLU A 286 41.83 -16.83 -27.14
C GLU A 286 41.18 -17.99 -27.90
N GLU A 287 40.04 -18.51 -27.42
CA GLU A 287 39.28 -19.56 -28.13
C GLU A 287 38.66 -19.05 -29.45
N ILE A 288 38.15 -17.81 -29.46
CA ILE A 288 37.65 -17.14 -30.68
C ILE A 288 38.77 -17.03 -31.72
N GLU A 289 39.94 -16.53 -31.33
CA GLU A 289 41.08 -16.36 -32.23
C GLU A 289 41.54 -17.72 -32.80
N GLN A 290 41.59 -18.75 -31.95
CA GLN A 290 42.02 -20.10 -32.36
C GLN A 290 41.05 -20.76 -33.36
N VAL A 291 39.74 -20.62 -33.15
CA VAL A 291 38.73 -21.34 -33.95
C VAL A 291 38.26 -20.53 -35.16
N ILE A 292 38.05 -19.22 -34.98
CA ILE A 292 37.42 -18.35 -35.97
C ILE A 292 38.43 -17.38 -36.60
N GLY A 293 39.42 -16.91 -35.83
CA GLY A 293 40.36 -15.86 -36.24
C GLY A 293 39.61 -14.56 -36.56
N SER A 294 39.86 -13.98 -37.74
CA SER A 294 39.22 -12.74 -38.22
C SER A 294 37.92 -12.96 -39.02
N SER A 295 37.50 -14.21 -39.23
CA SER A 295 36.27 -14.51 -39.98
C SER A 295 35.02 -14.15 -39.18
N PRO A 296 33.89 -13.78 -39.81
CA PRO A 296 32.65 -13.53 -39.09
C PRO A 296 32.18 -14.80 -38.32
N PRO A 297 31.78 -14.69 -37.05
CA PRO A 297 31.27 -15.84 -36.29
C PRO A 297 30.01 -16.42 -36.91
N ARG A 298 29.91 -17.74 -36.88
CA ARG A 298 28.80 -18.54 -37.39
C ARG A 298 28.33 -19.54 -36.35
N ILE A 299 27.07 -19.98 -36.43
CA ILE A 299 26.47 -20.86 -35.45
C ILE A 299 27.13 -22.25 -35.45
N GLU A 300 27.70 -22.66 -36.58
CA GLU A 300 28.46 -23.92 -36.71
C GLU A 300 29.73 -23.94 -35.85
N HIS A 301 30.35 -22.77 -35.61
CA HIS A 301 31.54 -22.65 -34.76
C HIS A 301 31.25 -22.99 -33.29
N ARG A 302 29.99 -22.85 -32.84
CA ARG A 302 29.60 -23.08 -31.44
C ARG A 302 30.02 -24.44 -30.92
N THR A 303 29.93 -25.49 -31.75
CA THR A 303 30.30 -26.86 -31.36
C THR A 303 31.81 -27.06 -31.17
N GLN A 304 32.62 -26.16 -31.72
CA GLN A 304 34.08 -26.18 -31.65
C GLN A 304 34.62 -25.26 -30.54
N MET A 305 33.74 -24.52 -29.87
CA MET A 305 34.09 -23.51 -28.86
C MET A 305 33.43 -23.83 -27.51
N PRO A 306 33.79 -24.97 -26.88
CA PRO A 306 33.14 -25.44 -25.67
C PRO A 306 33.21 -24.43 -24.51
N TYR A 307 34.31 -23.67 -24.39
CA TYR A 307 34.46 -22.71 -23.29
C TYR A 307 33.55 -21.49 -23.49
N THR A 308 33.50 -20.94 -24.70
CA THR A 308 32.62 -19.82 -25.04
C THR A 308 31.15 -20.23 -24.91
N ASP A 309 30.78 -21.45 -25.35
CA ASP A 309 29.41 -21.94 -25.17
C ASP A 309 29.06 -22.09 -23.67
N ALA A 310 30.00 -22.58 -22.86
CA ALA A 310 29.86 -22.65 -21.40
C ALA A 310 29.67 -21.26 -20.77
N VAL A 311 30.42 -20.25 -21.20
CA VAL A 311 30.28 -18.86 -20.74
C VAL A 311 28.90 -18.29 -21.09
N VAL A 312 28.41 -18.49 -22.32
CA VAL A 312 27.06 -18.02 -22.75
C VAL A 312 25.94 -18.70 -21.94
N HIS A 313 26.11 -19.97 -21.58
CA HIS A 313 25.16 -20.69 -20.73
C HIS A 313 25.22 -20.19 -19.28
N GLU A 314 26.43 -19.99 -18.74
CA GLU A 314 26.60 -19.46 -17.39
C GLU A 314 26.07 -18.03 -17.25
N ILE A 315 26.17 -17.19 -18.30
CA ILE A 315 25.55 -15.85 -18.29
C ILE A 315 24.04 -15.98 -18.06
N GLN A 316 23.36 -16.87 -18.78
CA GLN A 316 21.92 -17.08 -18.63
C GLN A 316 21.55 -17.63 -17.24
N ARG A 317 22.35 -18.57 -16.71
CA ARG A 317 22.13 -19.14 -15.37
C ARG A 317 22.31 -18.08 -14.28
N PHE A 318 23.43 -17.35 -14.32
CA PHE A 318 23.80 -16.37 -13.30
C PHE A 318 22.92 -15.13 -13.36
N ALA A 319 22.69 -14.57 -14.55
CA ALA A 319 21.87 -13.39 -14.73
C ALA A 319 20.38 -13.66 -14.46
N ASN A 320 19.91 -14.89 -14.70
CA ASN A 320 18.57 -15.37 -14.35
C ASN A 320 17.45 -14.35 -14.63
N ILE A 321 17.32 -13.95 -15.90
CA ILE A 321 16.56 -12.75 -16.31
C ILE A 321 15.10 -12.73 -15.82
N LEU A 322 14.45 -13.89 -15.65
CA LEU A 322 13.08 -14.02 -15.15
C LEU A 322 13.03 -14.92 -13.90
N PRO A 323 13.48 -14.44 -12.73
CA PRO A 323 13.72 -15.29 -11.55
C PRO A 323 12.44 -15.92 -10.99
N LEU A 324 11.30 -15.26 -11.14
CA LEU A 324 9.98 -15.73 -10.69
C LEU A 324 9.22 -16.53 -11.75
N ASN A 325 9.82 -16.74 -12.93
CA ASN A 325 9.15 -17.19 -14.14
C ASN A 325 7.92 -16.31 -14.51
N LEU A 326 7.26 -16.65 -15.61
CA LEU A 326 5.88 -16.23 -15.82
C LEU A 326 4.95 -17.13 -14.99
N PRO A 327 3.89 -16.59 -14.38
CA PRO A 327 3.02 -17.36 -13.53
C PRO A 327 2.19 -18.38 -14.30
N HIS A 328 1.91 -19.51 -13.66
CA HIS A 328 1.08 -20.60 -14.16
C HIS A 328 -0.24 -20.66 -13.38
N GLU A 329 -1.22 -21.37 -13.92
CA GLU A 329 -2.47 -21.72 -13.23
C GLU A 329 -2.75 -23.21 -13.43
N THR A 330 -3.25 -23.89 -12.41
CA THR A 330 -3.61 -25.31 -12.54
C THR A 330 -4.87 -25.48 -13.39
N THR A 331 -4.82 -26.37 -14.37
CA THR A 331 -5.92 -26.63 -15.32
C THR A 331 -6.92 -27.66 -14.79
N GLU A 332 -6.47 -28.48 -13.83
CA GLU A 332 -7.20 -29.52 -13.13
C GLU A 332 -6.73 -29.64 -11.67
N ASP A 333 -7.47 -30.39 -10.87
CA ASP A 333 -7.05 -30.74 -9.51
C ASP A 333 -5.84 -31.68 -9.60
N VAL A 334 -4.78 -31.38 -8.85
CA VAL A 334 -3.50 -32.08 -9.01
C VAL A 334 -2.83 -32.34 -7.67
N THR A 335 -2.12 -33.46 -7.56
CA THR A 335 -1.27 -33.77 -6.41
C THR A 335 0.20 -33.61 -6.79
N LEU A 336 0.90 -32.70 -6.12
CA LEU A 336 2.32 -32.42 -6.34
C LEU A 336 3.08 -32.60 -5.03
N LYS A 337 4.10 -33.47 -5.00
CA LYS A 337 4.88 -33.77 -3.77
C LYS A 337 4.01 -34.09 -2.54
N GLY A 338 2.87 -34.77 -2.74
CA GLY A 338 1.92 -35.11 -1.68
C GLY A 338 0.95 -33.99 -1.27
N TYR A 339 1.02 -32.81 -1.90
CA TYR A 339 0.09 -31.70 -1.68
C TYR A 339 -1.01 -31.70 -2.73
N PHE A 340 -2.27 -31.68 -2.29
CA PHE A 340 -3.42 -31.42 -3.16
C PHE A 340 -3.50 -29.93 -3.51
N ILE A 341 -3.50 -29.63 -4.80
CA ILE A 341 -3.59 -28.29 -5.37
C ILE A 341 -4.84 -28.23 -6.25
N PRO A 342 -5.87 -27.46 -5.85
CA PRO A 342 -7.10 -27.35 -6.63
C PRO A 342 -6.88 -26.72 -8.00
N LYS A 343 -7.74 -27.03 -8.97
CA LYS A 343 -7.88 -26.34 -10.24
C LYS A 343 -8.05 -24.83 -10.05
N GLY A 344 -7.45 -24.03 -10.94
CA GLY A 344 -7.52 -22.57 -10.90
C GLY A 344 -6.59 -21.94 -9.86
N THR A 345 -5.63 -22.69 -9.32
CA THR A 345 -4.66 -22.18 -8.36
C THR A 345 -3.54 -21.45 -9.09
N TYR A 346 -3.24 -20.23 -8.65
CA TYR A 346 -2.11 -19.44 -9.15
C TYR A 346 -0.78 -20.04 -8.69
N ILE A 347 0.09 -20.38 -9.63
CA ILE A 347 1.39 -21.03 -9.41
C ILE A 347 2.54 -20.10 -9.82
N VAL A 348 3.57 -20.00 -8.98
CA VAL A 348 4.84 -19.32 -9.27
C VAL A 348 5.96 -20.35 -9.25
N PRO A 349 6.44 -20.84 -10.40
CA PRO A 349 7.65 -21.64 -10.47
C PRO A 349 8.87 -20.74 -10.27
N LEU A 350 9.57 -20.88 -9.15
CA LEU A 350 10.72 -20.04 -8.79
C LEU A 350 11.98 -20.52 -9.53
N LEU A 351 12.21 -20.06 -10.77
CA LEU A 351 13.38 -20.45 -11.56
C LEU A 351 14.71 -20.07 -10.89
N ALA A 352 14.74 -19.00 -10.09
CA ALA A 352 15.91 -18.64 -9.30
C ALA A 352 16.39 -19.78 -8.40
N SER A 353 15.46 -20.46 -7.73
CA SER A 353 15.78 -21.59 -6.88
C SER A 353 16.31 -22.80 -7.65
N VAL A 354 15.94 -22.96 -8.93
CA VAL A 354 16.40 -24.03 -9.82
C VAL A 354 17.82 -23.73 -10.32
N LEU A 355 18.05 -22.50 -10.77
CA LEU A 355 19.33 -22.05 -11.34
C LEU A 355 20.40 -21.79 -10.27
N ARG A 356 20.04 -21.81 -8.98
CA ARG A 356 20.93 -21.73 -7.81
C ARG A 356 20.86 -22.96 -6.91
N ASP A 357 20.20 -24.03 -7.36
CA ASP A 357 20.06 -25.28 -6.60
C ASP A 357 21.45 -25.90 -6.37
N LYS A 358 21.88 -25.98 -5.11
CA LYS A 358 23.19 -26.51 -4.71
C LYS A 358 23.36 -28.00 -5.05
N SER A 359 22.27 -28.73 -5.27
CA SER A 359 22.35 -30.11 -5.74
C SER A 359 22.71 -30.22 -7.22
N GLN A 360 22.52 -29.14 -7.98
CA GLN A 360 22.72 -29.10 -9.44
C GLN A 360 23.95 -28.28 -9.83
N TRP A 361 24.28 -27.24 -9.06
CA TRP A 361 25.34 -26.29 -9.34
C TRP A 361 26.36 -26.27 -8.19
N GLU A 362 27.63 -26.49 -8.51
CA GLU A 362 28.71 -26.57 -7.51
C GLU A 362 28.96 -25.21 -6.83
N LYS A 363 29.03 -24.14 -7.64
CA LYS A 363 29.30 -22.75 -7.21
C LYS A 363 28.15 -21.82 -7.63
N PRO A 364 26.92 -22.01 -7.13
CA PRO A 364 25.72 -21.35 -7.66
C PRO A 364 25.74 -19.81 -7.55
N ASP A 365 26.46 -19.28 -6.56
CA ASP A 365 26.52 -17.85 -6.25
C ASP A 365 27.69 -17.13 -6.92
N ILE A 366 28.53 -17.86 -7.65
CA ILE A 366 29.68 -17.34 -8.38
C ILE A 366 29.44 -17.55 -9.87
N PHE A 367 29.92 -16.62 -10.70
CA PHE A 367 29.93 -16.80 -12.14
C PHE A 367 31.03 -17.81 -12.50
N TYR A 368 30.64 -19.03 -12.86
CA TYR A 368 31.55 -20.18 -12.98
C TYR A 368 31.26 -21.01 -14.24
N PRO A 369 31.88 -20.67 -15.39
CA PRO A 369 31.62 -21.34 -16.68
C PRO A 369 31.82 -22.85 -16.64
N GLU A 370 32.74 -23.34 -15.80
CA GLU A 370 33.06 -24.76 -15.64
C GLU A 370 31.86 -25.61 -15.18
N HIS A 371 30.76 -25.00 -14.72
CA HIS A 371 29.49 -25.70 -14.53
C HIS A 371 28.98 -26.46 -15.77
N PHE A 372 29.37 -26.00 -16.96
CA PHE A 372 28.97 -26.55 -18.25
C PHE A 372 30.12 -27.27 -18.96
N LEU A 373 31.20 -27.61 -18.27
CA LEU A 373 32.33 -28.36 -18.82
C LEU A 373 32.52 -29.67 -18.06
N ASP A 374 32.85 -30.74 -18.78
CA ASP A 374 33.33 -31.98 -18.16
C ASP A 374 34.82 -31.91 -17.83
N SER A 375 35.37 -33.01 -17.28
CA SER A 375 36.79 -33.12 -16.95
C SER A 375 37.73 -33.05 -18.16
N GLU A 376 37.22 -33.24 -19.39
CA GLU A 376 37.98 -33.11 -20.64
C GLU A 376 37.84 -31.72 -21.26
N GLY A 377 37.07 -30.82 -20.65
CA GLY A 377 36.80 -29.48 -21.18
C GLY A 377 35.77 -29.46 -22.30
N LYS A 378 34.97 -30.52 -22.48
CA LYS A 378 33.85 -30.54 -23.44
C LYS A 378 32.59 -29.96 -22.82
N PHE A 379 31.78 -29.31 -23.65
CA PHE A 379 30.52 -28.72 -23.21
C PHE A 379 29.49 -29.79 -22.81
N VAL A 380 28.90 -29.65 -21.62
CA VAL A 380 27.83 -30.50 -21.10
C VAL A 380 26.68 -29.64 -20.57
N LYS A 381 25.50 -29.83 -21.15
CA LYS A 381 24.27 -29.18 -20.68
C LYS A 381 23.67 -29.95 -19.51
N LYS A 382 23.40 -29.26 -18.40
CA LYS A 382 22.64 -29.81 -17.27
C LYS A 382 21.12 -29.68 -17.48
N ASP A 383 20.36 -30.66 -17.02
CA ASP A 383 18.88 -30.62 -17.11
C ASP A 383 18.25 -29.49 -16.28
N ALA A 384 18.90 -29.09 -15.18
CA ALA A 384 18.48 -27.95 -14.35
C ALA A 384 18.68 -26.60 -15.04
N PHE A 385 19.34 -26.56 -16.21
CA PHE A 385 19.47 -25.34 -17.02
C PHE A 385 18.14 -25.03 -17.73
N MET A 386 17.29 -24.25 -17.06
CA MET A 386 15.94 -23.88 -17.52
C MET A 386 15.69 -22.36 -17.62
N PRO A 387 16.59 -21.55 -18.24
CA PRO A 387 16.36 -20.10 -18.36
C PRO A 387 15.15 -19.75 -19.24
N PHE A 388 14.72 -20.68 -20.11
CA PHE A 388 13.55 -20.56 -20.99
C PHE A 388 12.29 -21.22 -20.41
N SER A 389 12.31 -21.57 -19.13
CA SER A 389 11.32 -22.44 -18.47
C SER A 389 11.26 -23.84 -19.12
N ALA A 390 10.18 -24.59 -18.90
CA ALA A 390 10.01 -25.97 -19.37
C ALA A 390 8.55 -26.31 -19.68
N GLY A 391 8.33 -27.49 -20.28
CA GLY A 391 6.99 -28.04 -20.49
C GLY A 391 6.21 -27.41 -21.64
N ARG A 392 4.87 -27.48 -21.55
CA ARG A 392 3.94 -26.96 -22.58
C ARG A 392 4.13 -25.47 -22.86
N ARG A 393 4.58 -24.71 -21.86
CA ARG A 393 4.76 -23.26 -21.91
C ARG A 393 6.22 -22.83 -22.10
N ILE A 394 7.12 -23.75 -22.48
CA ILE A 394 8.51 -23.42 -22.82
C ILE A 394 8.58 -22.27 -23.85
N CYS A 395 9.60 -21.41 -23.73
CA CYS A 395 9.76 -20.25 -24.60
C CYS A 395 9.64 -20.62 -26.09
N ALA A 396 8.82 -19.86 -26.83
CA ALA A 396 8.62 -20.12 -28.25
C ALA A 396 9.84 -19.68 -29.11
N GLY A 397 10.65 -18.75 -28.60
CA GLY A 397 11.82 -18.20 -29.29
C GLY A 397 13.16 -18.78 -28.84
N GLU A 398 13.19 -19.87 -28.07
CA GLU A 398 14.42 -20.43 -27.48
C GLU A 398 15.53 -20.66 -28.52
N THR A 399 15.19 -21.21 -29.69
CA THR A 399 16.17 -21.50 -30.75
C THR A 399 16.77 -20.22 -31.34
N LEU A 400 15.94 -19.19 -31.57
CA LEU A 400 16.39 -17.89 -32.05
C LEU A 400 17.28 -17.19 -31.01
N ALA A 401 16.83 -17.15 -29.75
CA ALA A 401 17.58 -16.52 -28.66
C ALA A 401 18.96 -17.15 -28.47
N LYS A 402 19.08 -18.49 -28.47
CA LYS A 402 20.38 -19.17 -28.34
C LYS A 402 21.37 -18.77 -29.45
N MET A 403 20.87 -18.66 -30.68
CA MET A 403 21.69 -18.25 -31.82
C MET A 403 22.09 -16.78 -31.70
N GLU A 404 21.16 -15.88 -31.40
CA GLU A 404 21.44 -14.45 -31.18
C GLU A 404 22.45 -14.25 -30.05
N LEU A 405 22.26 -14.91 -28.90
CA LEU A 405 23.16 -14.80 -27.75
C LEU A 405 24.59 -15.21 -28.12
N PHE A 406 24.76 -16.36 -28.78
CA PHE A 406 26.08 -16.84 -29.17
C PHE A 406 26.72 -15.90 -30.21
N LEU A 407 26.00 -15.54 -31.27
CA LEU A 407 26.55 -14.74 -32.37
C LEU A 407 26.88 -13.32 -31.92
N PHE A 408 25.97 -12.61 -31.24
CA PHE A 408 26.26 -11.26 -30.75
C PHE A 408 27.40 -11.27 -29.74
N PHE A 409 27.40 -12.19 -28.77
CA PHE A 409 28.45 -12.25 -27.74
C PHE A 409 29.82 -12.52 -28.35
N THR A 410 29.93 -13.55 -29.19
CA THR A 410 31.17 -13.95 -29.85
C THR A 410 31.68 -12.83 -30.76
N SER A 411 30.82 -12.23 -31.56
CA SER A 411 31.22 -11.19 -32.51
C SER A 411 31.64 -9.90 -31.82
N LEU A 412 31.03 -9.56 -30.69
CA LEU A 412 31.45 -8.41 -29.88
C LEU A 412 32.81 -8.66 -29.23
N LEU A 413 33.06 -9.84 -28.66
CA LEU A 413 34.35 -10.15 -28.02
C LEU A 413 35.49 -10.38 -29.01
N GLN A 414 35.18 -10.82 -30.24
CA GLN A 414 36.15 -10.90 -31.32
C GLN A 414 36.72 -9.53 -31.69
N ARG A 415 35.89 -8.49 -31.68
CA ARG A 415 36.25 -7.15 -32.18
C ARG A 415 36.62 -6.16 -31.06
N PHE A 416 36.10 -6.38 -29.85
CA PHE A 416 36.26 -5.45 -28.74
C PHE A 416 36.71 -6.17 -27.47
N THR A 417 37.52 -5.45 -26.69
CA THR A 417 37.77 -5.80 -25.29
C THR A 417 37.08 -4.78 -24.41
N PHE A 418 36.14 -5.24 -23.60
CA PHE A 418 35.32 -4.40 -22.73
C PHE A 418 36.01 -4.20 -21.38
N HIS A 419 36.08 -2.94 -20.96
CA HIS A 419 36.70 -2.51 -19.70
C HIS A 419 35.75 -1.59 -18.93
N PRO A 420 35.86 -1.52 -17.58
CA PRO A 420 35.19 -0.49 -16.81
C PRO A 420 35.49 0.93 -17.34
N PRO A 421 34.55 1.88 -17.25
CA PRO A 421 34.79 3.26 -17.67
C PRO A 421 35.88 3.92 -16.79
N PRO A 422 36.56 4.98 -17.28
CA PRO A 422 37.58 5.66 -16.51
C PRO A 422 37.10 6.08 -15.12
N GLY A 423 37.88 5.76 -14.09
CA GLY A 423 37.56 6.06 -12.69
C GLY A 423 36.68 5.04 -11.97
N VAL A 424 36.29 3.93 -12.63
CA VAL A 424 35.57 2.81 -12.02
C VAL A 424 36.49 1.59 -11.98
N SER A 425 36.71 1.00 -10.80
CA SER A 425 37.49 -0.24 -10.68
C SER A 425 36.62 -1.47 -10.97
N ILE A 426 37.25 -2.62 -11.24
CA ILE A 426 36.55 -3.90 -11.40
C ILE A 426 35.73 -4.23 -10.15
N SER A 427 36.24 -3.92 -8.95
CA SER A 427 35.50 -4.10 -7.69
C SER A 427 34.23 -3.26 -7.61
N ASP A 428 34.20 -2.09 -8.23
CA ASP A 428 33.06 -1.16 -8.20
C ASP A 428 31.91 -1.59 -9.13
N LEU A 429 32.15 -2.54 -10.04
CA LEU A 429 31.09 -3.07 -10.90
C LEU A 429 30.02 -3.82 -10.07
N ASP A 430 28.84 -3.21 -9.99
CA ASP A 430 27.68 -3.75 -9.26
C ASP A 430 26.97 -4.84 -10.08
N LEU A 431 26.94 -6.06 -9.54
CA LEU A 431 26.20 -7.20 -10.09
C LEU A 431 24.79 -7.33 -9.46
N SER A 432 24.28 -6.28 -8.82
CA SER A 432 22.92 -6.25 -8.32
C SER A 432 21.93 -6.03 -9.47
N PRO A 433 20.76 -6.67 -9.46
CA PRO A 433 19.73 -6.46 -10.47
C PRO A 433 18.93 -5.17 -10.23
N SER A 434 18.47 -4.55 -11.31
CA SER A 434 17.46 -3.50 -11.27
C SER A 434 16.05 -4.06 -11.05
N ILE A 435 15.14 -3.22 -10.53
CA ILE A 435 13.73 -3.56 -10.33
C ILE A 435 13.01 -3.66 -11.69
N GLY A 436 12.36 -4.79 -11.96
CA GLY A 436 11.52 -5.05 -13.13
C GLY A 436 10.89 -6.44 -13.10
N ILE A 437 10.06 -6.78 -14.10
CA ILE A 437 9.66 -8.18 -14.31
C ILE A 437 10.86 -9.02 -14.72
N THR A 438 11.70 -8.46 -15.60
CA THR A 438 13.07 -8.90 -15.84
C THR A 438 14.03 -8.21 -14.89
N ILE A 439 15.23 -8.79 -14.74
CA ILE A 439 16.28 -8.23 -13.89
C ILE A 439 17.48 -7.70 -14.69
N PRO A 440 17.39 -6.50 -15.31
CA PRO A 440 18.50 -5.93 -16.04
C PRO A 440 19.61 -5.42 -15.10
N PRO A 441 20.87 -5.35 -15.58
CA PRO A 441 21.97 -4.81 -14.79
C PRO A 441 21.73 -3.35 -14.45
N VAL A 442 22.21 -2.91 -13.28
CA VAL A 442 22.10 -1.51 -12.86
C VAL A 442 23.06 -0.63 -13.67
N THR A 443 22.53 0.43 -14.29
CA THR A 443 23.37 1.39 -15.00
C THR A 443 24.18 2.25 -14.01
N HIS A 444 25.51 2.26 -14.15
CA HIS A 444 26.42 2.97 -13.22
C HIS A 444 26.14 4.49 -13.15
N GLU A 445 25.73 5.08 -14.27
CA GLU A 445 25.32 6.49 -14.37
C GLU A 445 24.12 6.83 -13.46
N ARG A 446 23.27 5.84 -13.17
CA ARG A 446 22.08 5.99 -12.32
C ARG A 446 22.44 6.15 -10.84
N HIS A 447 23.57 5.61 -10.38
CA HIS A 447 24.07 5.79 -9.02
C HIS A 447 24.58 7.21 -8.81
N LEU A 448 25.39 7.74 -9.74
CA LEU A 448 25.88 9.12 -9.70
C LEU A 448 24.74 10.13 -9.78
N ASN A 449 23.81 9.98 -10.73
CA ASN A 449 22.65 10.88 -10.87
C ASN A 449 21.64 10.77 -9.73
N ARG A 450 21.62 9.66 -8.96
CA ARG A 450 20.74 9.49 -7.78
C ARG A 450 21.39 10.07 -6.52
N LEU A 451 22.73 9.99 -6.42
CA LEU A 451 23.52 10.68 -5.40
C LEU A 451 23.47 12.19 -5.62
N GLU A 452 23.66 12.67 -6.85
CA GLU A 452 23.60 14.08 -7.27
C GLU A 452 22.20 14.67 -7.03
N ARG A 453 21.12 13.97 -7.41
CA ARG A 453 19.74 14.38 -7.08
C ARG A 453 19.42 14.27 -5.58
N TRP A 454 20.13 13.45 -4.81
CA TRP A 454 19.97 13.37 -3.35
C TRP A 454 20.75 14.51 -2.66
N THR A 455 21.93 14.86 -3.14
CA THR A 455 22.74 16.00 -2.66
C THR A 455 22.12 17.34 -3.05
N ASP A 456 21.56 17.48 -4.26
CA ASP A 456 20.81 18.66 -4.70
C ASP A 456 19.54 18.88 -3.87
N ARG A 457 18.83 17.79 -3.53
CA ARG A 457 17.64 17.86 -2.67
C ARG A 457 17.95 18.16 -1.20
N ASN A 458 19.20 18.01 -0.77
CA ASN A 458 19.64 18.25 0.61
C ASN A 458 20.69 19.38 0.71
N LEU A 459 20.89 20.18 -0.36
CA LEU A 459 21.82 21.32 -0.41
C LEU A 459 23.26 20.97 -0.03
N MET A 460 23.76 19.82 -0.48
CA MET A 460 25.17 19.42 -0.36
C MET A 460 25.80 19.46 -1.77
N LYS A 461 27.03 19.96 -1.93
CA LYS A 461 27.77 19.84 -3.20
C LYS A 461 28.76 18.68 -3.13
N PHE A 462 28.77 17.87 -4.18
CA PHE A 462 29.67 16.72 -4.36
C PHE A 462 30.69 17.05 -5.45
N ASN A 463 31.98 16.97 -5.16
CA ASN A 463 33.03 17.14 -6.17
C ASN A 463 33.43 15.76 -6.71
N LYS A 464 33.09 15.49 -7.98
CA LYS A 464 33.36 14.21 -8.67
C LYS A 464 34.84 13.86 -8.78
N GLU A 465 35.75 14.83 -8.69
CA GLU A 465 37.19 14.62 -8.94
C GLU A 465 38.01 14.39 -7.66
N ARG A 466 37.47 14.69 -6.47
CA ARG A 466 38.21 14.64 -5.19
C ARG A 466 37.31 14.19 -4.04
N CYS A 467 37.01 12.91 -3.94
CA CYS A 467 36.41 12.36 -2.71
C CYS A 467 37.40 12.47 -1.56
N LYS A 468 37.13 13.33 -0.55
CA LYS A 468 37.53 13.09 0.86
C LYS A 468 36.91 13.98 1.95
N VAL A 469 36.24 15.12 1.70
CA VAL A 469 35.60 15.94 2.79
C VAL A 469 34.34 16.67 2.31
N LEU A 470 33.33 16.77 3.18
CA LEU A 470 32.00 17.39 2.94
C LEU A 470 31.90 18.69 3.76
N HIS A 471 31.61 19.84 3.11
CA HIS A 471 31.46 21.14 3.78
C HIS A 471 29.99 21.56 3.90
N LEU A 472 29.62 22.12 5.05
CA LEU A 472 28.28 22.57 5.40
C LEU A 472 28.38 23.97 6.02
N GLU A 473 27.94 25.04 5.35
CA GLU A 473 27.82 26.33 6.05
C GLU A 473 26.61 27.17 5.64
N ARG A 474 26.04 27.84 6.66
CA ARG A 474 24.70 28.44 6.69
C ARG A 474 24.71 29.98 6.71
N ASN A 475 25.85 30.66 6.62
CA ASN A 475 25.92 32.13 6.62
C ASN A 475 27.25 32.67 6.07
N ASN A 476 27.34 32.96 4.76
CA ASN A 476 28.32 33.93 4.26
C ASN A 476 27.66 34.91 3.28
N LEU A 477 27.52 36.15 3.75
CA LEU A 477 26.99 37.32 3.06
C LEU A 477 28.10 37.92 2.18
N ARG A 478 28.20 37.48 0.91
CA ARG A 478 28.68 38.25 -0.27
C ARG A 478 28.88 37.32 -1.49
N HIS A 479 27.79 36.88 -2.09
CA HIS A 479 27.74 36.59 -3.53
C HIS A 479 26.30 36.71 -4.04
N GLN A 480 26.07 37.58 -5.02
CA GLN A 480 24.78 37.73 -5.70
C GLN A 480 24.74 36.80 -6.91
N TYR A 481 23.66 36.03 -7.06
CA TYR A 481 23.49 35.10 -8.17
C TYR A 481 22.70 35.75 -9.31
N MET A 482 23.23 35.59 -10.53
CA MET A 482 22.71 36.11 -11.79
C MET A 482 22.51 34.95 -12.76
N LEU A 483 21.40 34.95 -13.51
CA LEU A 483 21.22 34.08 -14.68
C LEU A 483 21.16 34.98 -15.91
N GLY A 484 22.30 35.17 -16.58
CA GLY A 484 22.46 36.25 -17.55
C GLY A 484 22.38 37.62 -16.86
N VAL A 485 21.62 38.57 -17.41
CA VAL A 485 21.46 39.91 -16.83
C VAL A 485 20.36 40.00 -15.76
N THR A 486 19.71 38.89 -15.40
CA THR A 486 18.52 38.92 -14.53
C THR A 486 18.75 38.19 -13.22
N HIS A 487 18.38 38.85 -12.12
CA HIS A 487 18.44 38.29 -10.77
C HIS A 487 17.34 37.27 -10.51
N LEU A 488 17.71 36.16 -9.87
CA LEU A 488 16.88 34.96 -9.67
C LEU A 488 15.63 35.15 -8.78
N GLU A 489 15.48 36.29 -8.11
CA GLU A 489 14.31 36.58 -7.25
C GLU A 489 13.02 36.93 -8.03
N SER A 490 12.97 36.76 -9.36
CA SER A 490 11.96 37.41 -10.21
C SER A 490 11.24 36.57 -11.28
N SER A 491 11.06 35.24 -11.18
CA SER A 491 10.24 34.51 -12.18
C SER A 491 9.18 33.53 -11.65
N SER A 492 8.05 33.50 -12.35
CA SER A 492 6.70 33.07 -11.97
C SER A 492 6.38 31.57 -12.07
N THR A 493 7.39 30.69 -12.10
CA THR A 493 7.23 29.28 -12.50
C THR A 493 6.98 28.33 -11.33
N GLU A 494 5.99 28.63 -10.47
CA GLU A 494 5.57 27.77 -9.35
C GLU A 494 4.11 27.28 -9.45
N LYS A 495 3.49 27.41 -10.63
CA LYS A 495 2.12 26.94 -10.88
C LYS A 495 2.09 25.91 -12.01
N ASP A 496 2.17 24.62 -11.66
CA ASP A 496 1.15 23.62 -12.04
C ASP A 496 1.60 22.19 -11.78
N LEU A 497 1.19 21.66 -10.63
CA LEU A 497 0.95 20.24 -10.46
C LEU A 497 -0.38 20.10 -9.73
N ARG A 498 -1.46 19.71 -10.42
CA ARG A 498 -2.08 18.38 -10.22
C ARG A 498 -3.28 18.13 -11.15
N VAL A 499 -3.39 16.86 -11.53
CA VAL A 499 -4.63 16.05 -11.60
C VAL A 499 -5.79 16.73 -12.34
N LEU A 500 -5.69 16.74 -13.67
CA LEU A 500 -6.51 17.46 -14.66
C LEU A 500 -7.61 18.38 -14.10
N VAL A 501 -7.19 19.65 -14.03
CA VAL A 501 -7.95 20.89 -13.93
C VAL A 501 -9.38 20.75 -14.47
N ASP A 502 -10.37 20.76 -13.58
CA ASP A 502 -11.46 21.69 -13.83
C ASP A 502 -10.77 23.06 -13.79
N THR A 503 -10.63 23.74 -14.93
CA THR A 503 -9.91 25.01 -15.08
C THR A 503 -10.39 26.08 -14.09
N LYS A 504 -11.52 25.87 -13.42
CA LYS A 504 -12.09 26.75 -12.41
C LYS A 504 -11.73 26.38 -10.97
N LEU A 505 -11.11 25.22 -10.70
CA LEU A 505 -10.85 24.71 -9.34
C LEU A 505 -9.35 24.50 -9.06
N ASN A 506 -8.90 24.95 -7.89
CA ASN A 506 -7.50 24.93 -7.51
C ASN A 506 -7.05 23.58 -6.90
N MET A 507 -5.73 23.37 -6.88
CA MET A 507 -5.02 22.17 -6.39
C MET A 507 -5.48 21.70 -4.99
N ARG A 508 -5.90 22.62 -4.11
CA ARG A 508 -6.38 22.31 -2.75
C ARG A 508 -7.77 21.65 -2.78
N GLN A 509 -8.66 22.13 -3.66
CA GLN A 509 -10.00 21.57 -3.88
C GLN A 509 -9.93 20.18 -4.55
N GLN A 510 -9.01 19.99 -5.49
CA GLN A 510 -8.79 18.70 -6.15
C GLN A 510 -8.20 17.64 -5.21
N CYS A 511 -7.31 18.04 -4.28
CA CYS A 511 -6.77 17.15 -3.24
C CYS A 511 -7.84 16.71 -2.22
N ALA A 512 -8.84 17.56 -1.93
CA ALA A 512 -9.95 17.20 -1.05
C ALA A 512 -10.83 16.08 -1.67
N ILE A 513 -11.04 16.09 -2.99
CA ILE A 513 -11.79 15.06 -3.73
C ILE A 513 -11.02 13.74 -3.80
N ALA A 514 -9.70 13.78 -4.02
CA ALA A 514 -8.84 12.60 -3.99
C ALA A 514 -8.74 11.97 -2.59
N THR A 515 -8.70 12.81 -1.55
CA THR A 515 -8.80 12.36 -0.15
C THR A 515 -10.14 11.67 0.09
N LYS A 516 -11.26 12.21 -0.43
CA LYS A 516 -12.61 11.60 -0.37
C LYS A 516 -12.71 10.20 -1.03
N LYS A 517 -11.82 9.86 -1.97
CA LYS A 517 -11.74 8.52 -2.57
C LYS A 517 -10.77 7.58 -1.84
N ALA A 518 -9.64 8.09 -1.32
CA ALA A 518 -8.79 7.34 -0.38
C ALA A 518 -9.49 7.06 0.96
N ILE A 519 -10.55 7.83 1.24
CA ILE A 519 -11.44 7.71 2.40
C ILE A 519 -12.06 6.32 2.59
N GLY A 520 -12.30 5.58 1.50
CA GLY A 520 -12.89 4.24 1.54
C GLY A 520 -11.99 3.10 2.05
N ILE A 521 -10.68 3.31 2.24
CA ILE A 521 -9.74 2.23 2.56
C ILE A 521 -9.83 1.79 4.04
N LEU A 522 -10.13 2.70 4.97
CA LEU A 522 -10.36 2.33 6.38
C LEU A 522 -11.71 1.64 6.58
N ASP A 523 -12.73 2.09 5.86
CA ASP A 523 -14.03 1.42 5.82
C ASP A 523 -13.89 0.00 5.25
N CYS A 524 -12.96 -0.20 4.31
CA CYS A 524 -12.60 -1.52 3.80
C CYS A 524 -11.95 -2.39 4.88
N ILE A 525 -11.01 -1.90 5.70
CA ILE A 525 -10.40 -2.69 6.80
C ILE A 525 -11.44 -3.10 7.86
N ARG A 526 -12.32 -2.18 8.27
CA ARG A 526 -13.40 -2.46 9.24
C ARG A 526 -14.37 -3.53 8.72
N LYS A 527 -14.86 -3.36 7.49
CA LYS A 527 -15.71 -4.36 6.81
C LYS A 527 -14.97 -5.67 6.57
N CYS A 528 -13.66 -5.62 6.31
CA CYS A 528 -12.82 -6.80 6.14
C CYS A 528 -12.74 -7.61 7.42
N TYR A 529 -12.51 -7.02 8.60
CA TYR A 529 -12.47 -7.81 9.85
C TYR A 529 -13.81 -8.47 10.17
N GLN A 530 -14.94 -7.78 9.94
CA GLN A 530 -16.27 -8.38 10.11
C GLN A 530 -16.56 -9.48 9.08
N GLN A 531 -16.05 -9.35 7.85
CA GLN A 531 -16.17 -10.41 6.84
C GLN A 531 -15.27 -11.60 7.20
N LEU A 532 -14.05 -11.34 7.68
CA LEU A 532 -13.12 -12.36 8.13
C LEU A 532 -13.64 -13.11 9.37
N SER A 533 -14.30 -12.44 10.32
CA SER A 533 -14.89 -13.12 11.47
C SER A 533 -16.00 -14.11 11.07
N LYS A 534 -16.75 -13.81 10.00
CA LYS A 534 -17.76 -14.73 9.46
C LYS A 534 -17.14 -15.98 8.82
N VAL A 535 -15.90 -15.88 8.33
CA VAL A 535 -15.19 -16.97 7.65
C VAL A 535 -14.35 -17.80 8.62
N TYR A 536 -13.60 -17.14 9.50
CA TYR A 536 -12.61 -17.77 10.38
C TYR A 536 -13.11 -17.97 11.81
N GLY A 537 -14.32 -17.52 12.12
CA GLY A 537 -14.91 -17.61 13.45
C GLY A 537 -14.48 -16.49 14.39
N PRO A 538 -14.80 -16.63 15.69
CA PRO A 538 -14.71 -15.53 16.65
C PRO A 538 -13.28 -15.11 17.02
N VAL A 539 -12.27 -15.96 16.80
CA VAL A 539 -10.86 -15.68 17.06
C VAL A 539 -10.07 -16.00 15.80
N PHE A 540 -9.43 -15.00 15.20
CA PHE A 540 -8.63 -15.19 14.00
C PHE A 540 -7.42 -14.25 13.98
N SER A 541 -6.37 -14.63 13.24
CA SER A 541 -5.18 -13.78 13.12
C SER A 541 -5.05 -13.15 11.75
N VAL A 542 -4.66 -11.88 11.72
CA VAL A 542 -4.34 -11.13 10.50
C VAL A 542 -2.89 -10.66 10.57
N GLN A 543 -2.18 -10.80 9.45
CA GLN A 543 -0.81 -10.36 9.31
C GLN A 543 -0.80 -8.94 8.71
N MET A 544 -0.38 -7.95 9.49
CA MET A 544 -0.21 -6.57 9.03
C MET A 544 1.27 -6.22 9.03
N GLY A 545 1.89 -6.23 7.84
CA GLY A 545 3.34 -6.11 7.69
C GLY A 545 4.06 -7.24 8.41
N GLN A 546 4.96 -6.91 9.34
CA GLN A 546 5.70 -7.90 10.13
C GLN A 546 4.97 -8.33 11.42
N ARG A 547 3.90 -7.62 11.81
CA ARG A 547 3.18 -7.88 13.07
C ARG A 547 1.99 -8.81 12.84
N LYS A 548 1.90 -9.84 13.70
CA LYS A 548 0.72 -10.70 13.79
C LYS A 548 -0.24 -10.03 14.75
N ILE A 549 -1.47 -9.85 14.30
CA ILE A 549 -2.57 -9.28 15.07
C ILE A 549 -3.60 -10.38 15.25
N VAL A 550 -4.11 -10.58 16.46
CA VAL A 550 -5.28 -11.44 16.71
C VAL A 550 -6.50 -10.53 16.85
N VAL A 551 -7.53 -10.82 16.06
CA VAL A 551 -8.81 -10.16 16.14
C VAL A 551 -9.76 -11.08 16.89
N ILE A 552 -10.41 -10.52 17.92
CA ILE A 552 -11.45 -11.20 18.68
C ILE A 552 -12.80 -10.55 18.35
N SER A 553 -13.81 -11.39 18.12
CA SER A 553 -15.10 -10.97 17.58
C SER A 553 -16.25 -11.80 18.14
N GLY A 554 -17.44 -11.21 18.12
CA GLY A 554 -18.64 -11.73 18.76
C GLY A 554 -18.69 -11.42 20.26
N TYR A 555 -19.90 -11.21 20.78
CA TYR A 555 -20.12 -10.80 22.17
C TYR A 555 -19.44 -11.74 23.18
N GLU A 556 -19.67 -13.05 23.06
CA GLU A 556 -19.15 -14.05 24.02
C GLU A 556 -17.62 -14.05 24.13
N THR A 557 -16.93 -13.90 23.00
CA THR A 557 -15.47 -13.95 22.93
C THR A 557 -14.84 -12.65 23.43
N VAL A 558 -15.43 -11.51 23.07
CA VAL A 558 -14.99 -10.21 23.58
C VAL A 558 -15.24 -10.10 25.08
N LYS A 559 -16.38 -10.59 25.58
CA LYS A 559 -16.69 -10.67 27.02
C LYS A 559 -15.70 -11.58 27.74
N GLU A 560 -15.41 -12.77 27.22
CA GLU A 560 -14.43 -13.68 27.82
C GLU A 560 -13.04 -13.03 27.92
N ALA A 561 -12.56 -12.40 26.85
CA ALA A 561 -11.24 -11.77 26.83
C ALA A 561 -11.16 -10.53 27.74
N LEU A 562 -12.08 -9.58 27.58
CA LEU A 562 -12.00 -8.28 28.24
C LEU A 562 -12.55 -8.29 29.67
N VAL A 563 -13.52 -9.16 29.98
CA VAL A 563 -14.14 -9.22 31.32
C VAL A 563 -13.61 -10.40 32.12
N ASN A 564 -13.72 -11.62 31.60
CA ASN A 564 -13.38 -12.82 32.38
C ASN A 564 -11.85 -12.99 32.51
N GLN A 565 -11.08 -12.54 31.52
CA GLN A 565 -9.61 -12.59 31.51
C GLN A 565 -8.98 -11.19 31.52
N ALA A 566 -9.63 -10.22 32.18
CA ALA A 566 -9.34 -8.80 32.06
C ALA A 566 -7.87 -8.40 32.29
N ASP A 567 -7.17 -9.06 33.22
CA ASP A 567 -5.76 -8.78 33.52
C ASP A 567 -4.83 -9.24 32.39
N ALA A 568 -5.16 -10.35 31.75
CA ALA A 568 -4.34 -10.91 30.69
C ALA A 568 -4.43 -10.13 29.38
N PHE A 569 -5.51 -9.36 29.18
CA PHE A 569 -5.71 -8.48 28.02
C PHE A 569 -5.51 -6.99 28.38
N ALA A 570 -4.87 -6.66 29.50
CA ALA A 570 -4.80 -5.27 29.98
C ALA A 570 -3.70 -4.39 29.35
N GLU A 571 -2.76 -4.94 28.57
CA GLU A 571 -1.64 -4.16 28.03
C GLU A 571 -1.96 -3.44 26.71
N ARG A 572 -1.08 -2.51 26.29
CA ARG A 572 -1.17 -1.79 25.00
C ARG A 572 0.06 -2.08 24.14
N PRO A 573 -0.11 -2.33 22.84
CA PRO A 573 1.01 -2.58 21.95
C PRO A 573 1.74 -1.28 21.60
N LYS A 574 3.06 -1.37 21.44
CA LYS A 574 3.92 -0.25 21.02
C LYS A 574 3.74 0.07 19.55
N ILE A 575 2.78 0.92 19.20
CA ILE A 575 2.46 1.30 17.82
C ILE A 575 3.30 2.51 17.40
N PRO A 576 4.01 2.48 16.27
CA PRO A 576 4.97 3.53 15.91
C PRO A 576 4.46 4.96 16.03
N ILE A 577 3.29 5.29 15.45
CA ILE A 577 2.78 6.66 15.54
C ILE A 577 2.46 7.09 16.98
N PHE A 578 1.94 6.18 17.80
CA PHE A 578 1.58 6.50 19.18
C PHE A 578 2.81 6.54 20.10
N GLU A 579 3.83 5.74 19.81
CA GLU A 579 5.14 5.85 20.45
C GLU A 579 5.80 7.19 20.11
N ASP A 580 5.76 7.63 18.85
CA ASP A 580 6.29 8.95 18.49
C ASP A 580 5.50 10.07 19.17
N LEU A 581 4.18 9.95 19.26
CA LEU A 581 3.32 10.97 19.85
C LEU A 581 3.46 11.05 21.39
N THR A 582 3.49 9.92 22.07
CA THR A 582 3.38 9.85 23.54
C THR A 582 4.69 9.48 24.23
N ARG A 583 5.62 8.82 23.54
CA ARG A 583 6.83 8.21 24.13
C ARG A 583 6.50 7.31 25.34
N GLY A 584 5.40 6.58 25.28
CA GLY A 584 4.93 5.69 26.36
C GLY A 584 4.29 6.41 27.56
N ASN A 585 4.07 7.73 27.48
CA ASN A 585 3.48 8.54 28.54
C ASN A 585 1.94 8.62 28.45
N GLY A 586 1.31 9.08 29.52
CA GLY A 586 -0.15 9.28 29.59
C GLY A 586 -0.91 8.02 30.03
N ILE A 587 -2.11 7.81 29.49
CA ILE A 587 -2.99 6.67 29.87
C ILE A 587 -3.53 5.87 28.68
N VAL A 588 -3.67 6.50 27.50
CA VAL A 588 -4.34 5.87 26.35
C VAL A 588 -3.45 4.80 25.74
N PHE A 589 -2.19 5.14 25.45
CA PHE A 589 -1.18 4.27 24.84
C PHE A 589 0.01 3.95 25.76
N ALA A 590 -0.06 4.37 27.03
CA ALA A 590 0.91 3.99 28.05
C ALA A 590 0.80 2.49 28.38
N HIS A 591 1.94 1.92 28.77
CA HIS A 591 2.12 0.50 29.06
C HIS A 591 2.75 0.27 30.44
N GLY A 592 2.57 -0.94 30.99
CA GLY A 592 3.17 -1.36 32.26
C GLY A 592 2.77 -0.50 33.47
N GLU A 593 3.69 -0.34 34.41
CA GLU A 593 3.43 0.39 35.67
C GLU A 593 3.12 1.87 35.48
N ASN A 594 3.72 2.52 34.46
CA ASN A 594 3.39 3.91 34.15
C ASN A 594 1.90 4.09 33.90
N TRP A 595 1.31 3.21 33.09
CA TRP A 595 -0.13 3.23 32.84
C TRP A 595 -0.94 3.01 34.11
N LYS A 596 -0.58 2.04 34.96
CA LYS A 596 -1.34 1.73 36.18
C LYS A 596 -1.37 2.93 37.13
N VAL A 597 -0.22 3.56 37.35
CA VAL A 597 -0.08 4.74 38.22
C VAL A 597 -0.85 5.93 37.64
N MET A 598 -0.59 6.27 36.37
CA MET A 598 -1.24 7.40 35.71
C MET A 598 -2.76 7.22 35.58
N ARG A 599 -3.25 6.00 35.31
CA ARG A 599 -4.69 5.70 35.25
C ARG A 599 -5.35 5.82 36.62
N ARG A 600 -4.74 5.26 37.67
CA ARG A 600 -5.27 5.35 39.04
C ARG A 600 -5.36 6.81 39.48
N PHE A 601 -4.29 7.58 39.29
CA PHE A 601 -4.28 9.00 39.56
C PHE A 601 -5.39 9.72 38.79
N THR A 602 -5.48 9.50 37.47
CA THR A 602 -6.46 10.17 36.61
C THR A 602 -7.89 9.89 37.04
N LEU A 603 -8.26 8.64 37.32
CA LEU A 603 -9.62 8.28 37.73
C LEU A 603 -10.00 8.90 39.08
N THR A 604 -9.09 8.89 40.05
CA THR A 604 -9.30 9.55 41.35
C THR A 604 -9.51 11.04 41.15
N THR A 605 -8.61 11.70 40.41
CA THR A 605 -8.66 13.15 40.19
C THR A 605 -9.90 13.59 39.42
N LEU A 606 -10.32 12.86 38.36
CA LEU A 606 -11.55 13.17 37.62
C LEU A 606 -12.80 13.07 38.51
N ARG A 607 -12.86 12.08 39.40
CA ARG A 607 -13.95 11.95 40.39
C ARG A 607 -13.94 13.09 41.40
N ASP A 608 -12.76 13.54 41.81
CA ASP A 608 -12.62 14.66 42.75
C ASP A 608 -13.13 15.97 42.13
N PHE A 609 -12.81 16.23 40.86
CA PHE A 609 -13.28 17.39 40.08
C PHE A 609 -14.72 17.28 39.55
N GLY A 610 -15.49 16.30 40.04
CA GLY A 610 -16.94 16.31 39.87
C GLY A 610 -17.48 15.34 38.83
N MET A 611 -16.67 14.45 38.24
CA MET A 611 -17.21 13.36 37.41
C MET A 611 -18.24 12.55 38.21
N GLY A 612 -19.52 12.60 37.79
CA GLY A 612 -20.64 11.98 38.50
C GLY A 612 -21.20 12.77 39.69
N LYS A 613 -20.84 14.06 39.84
CA LYS A 613 -21.34 14.95 40.91
C LYS A 613 -22.05 16.18 40.32
N ARG A 614 -22.89 16.82 41.13
CA ARG A 614 -23.68 18.02 40.75
C ARG A 614 -22.84 19.20 40.22
N ALA A 615 -21.62 19.39 40.75
CA ALA A 615 -20.77 20.51 40.36
C ALA A 615 -20.36 20.50 38.86
N ILE A 616 -20.12 19.33 38.26
CA ILE A 616 -19.81 19.28 36.81
C ILE A 616 -21.07 19.45 35.96
N GLU A 617 -22.22 18.99 36.47
CA GLU A 617 -23.51 19.13 35.81
C GLU A 617 -23.89 20.61 35.67
N ASP A 618 -23.70 21.43 36.71
CA ASP A 618 -23.94 22.87 36.64
C ASP A 618 -23.06 23.54 35.58
N ARG A 619 -21.80 23.12 35.43
CA ARG A 619 -20.90 23.62 34.37
C ARG A 619 -21.37 23.19 32.97
N ILE A 620 -21.92 21.98 32.83
CA ILE A 620 -22.46 21.50 31.55
C ILE A 620 -23.71 22.31 31.17
N VAL A 621 -24.59 22.59 32.14
CA VAL A 621 -25.78 23.42 31.94
C VAL A 621 -25.41 24.87 31.61
N GLU A 622 -24.41 25.43 32.27
CA GLU A 622 -23.86 26.75 31.96
C GLU A 622 -23.30 26.80 30.52
N GLU A 623 -22.49 25.83 30.14
CA GLU A 623 -21.92 25.75 28.79
C GLU A 623 -23.00 25.55 27.71
N TYR A 624 -24.07 24.82 28.03
CA TYR A 624 -25.26 24.74 27.19
C TYR A 624 -25.87 26.13 26.94
N GLY A 625 -25.94 27.01 27.94
CA GLY A 625 -26.45 28.37 27.77
C GLY A 625 -25.73 29.11 26.64
N TYR A 626 -24.40 29.12 26.68
CA TYR A 626 -23.56 29.71 25.63
C TYR A 626 -23.72 29.03 24.27
N LEU A 627 -23.81 27.70 24.24
CA LEU A 627 -24.05 26.91 23.03
C LEU A 627 -25.40 27.26 22.41
N ALA A 628 -26.45 27.34 23.22
CA ALA A 628 -27.81 27.63 22.81
C ALA A 628 -27.94 29.06 22.28
N ASP A 629 -27.31 30.05 22.93
CA ASP A 629 -27.31 31.43 22.43
C ASP A 629 -26.54 31.54 21.11
N THR A 630 -25.45 30.80 20.96
CA THR A 630 -24.70 30.75 19.70
C THR A 630 -25.53 30.11 18.58
N ILE A 631 -26.26 29.02 18.85
CA ILE A 631 -27.16 28.39 17.87
C ILE A 631 -28.35 29.31 17.57
N GLY A 632 -28.94 29.95 18.59
CA GLY A 632 -30.04 30.89 18.44
C GLY A 632 -29.69 32.10 17.57
N SER A 633 -28.44 32.57 17.64
CA SER A 633 -27.92 33.66 16.78
C SER A 633 -27.90 33.34 15.28
N GLN A 634 -28.10 32.06 14.91
CA GLN A 634 -28.24 31.67 13.51
C GLN A 634 -29.63 31.98 12.95
N GLU A 635 -30.62 32.32 13.80
CA GLU A 635 -31.97 32.76 13.38
C GLU A 635 -32.65 31.79 12.38
N GLY A 636 -32.54 30.48 12.62
CA GLY A 636 -33.11 29.45 11.71
C GLY A 636 -32.36 29.28 10.39
N LYS A 637 -31.29 30.04 10.13
CA LYS A 637 -30.47 29.92 8.91
C LYS A 637 -29.60 28.65 8.95
N PRO A 638 -29.26 28.04 7.80
CA PRO A 638 -28.41 26.86 7.76
C PRO A 638 -26.99 27.11 8.30
N PHE A 639 -26.56 26.32 9.29
CA PHE A 639 -25.23 26.41 9.90
C PHE A 639 -24.55 25.04 10.07
N ASP A 640 -23.23 25.04 10.24
CA ASP A 640 -22.44 23.85 10.60
C ASP A 640 -22.17 23.87 12.11
N ALA A 641 -22.79 22.93 12.83
CA ALA A 641 -22.72 22.87 14.28
C ALA A 641 -21.40 22.29 14.81
N SER A 642 -20.57 21.65 13.95
CA SER A 642 -19.42 20.87 14.40
C SER A 642 -18.44 21.70 15.23
N LYS A 643 -18.12 22.92 14.78
CA LYS A 643 -17.18 23.80 15.49
C LYS A 643 -17.74 24.28 16.83
N ILE A 644 -19.03 24.59 16.88
CA ILE A 644 -19.68 25.16 18.07
C ILE A 644 -19.84 24.05 19.12
N ILE A 645 -20.28 22.86 18.72
CA ILE A 645 -20.37 21.68 19.59
C ILE A 645 -18.97 21.29 20.10
N ASN A 646 -17.96 21.27 19.23
CA ASN A 646 -16.59 20.98 19.65
C ASN A 646 -16.08 21.96 20.71
N ALA A 647 -16.39 23.26 20.56
CA ALA A 647 -16.00 24.28 21.52
C ALA A 647 -16.72 24.13 22.87
N ALA A 648 -18.03 23.84 22.84
CA ALA A 648 -18.83 23.60 24.05
C ALA A 648 -18.29 22.40 24.83
N VAL A 649 -18.15 21.24 24.19
CA VAL A 649 -17.60 20.02 24.82
C VAL A 649 -16.17 20.26 25.32
N ALA A 650 -15.36 20.99 24.55
CA ALA A 650 -14.01 21.32 24.98
C ALA A 650 -13.95 22.20 26.21
N ASN A 651 -14.86 23.16 26.38
CA ASN A 651 -14.91 23.96 27.58
C ASN A 651 -15.22 23.12 28.83
N ILE A 652 -15.99 22.02 28.72
CA ILE A 652 -16.23 21.11 29.86
C ILE A 652 -14.91 20.50 30.34
N ILE A 653 -14.18 19.85 29.44
CA ILE A 653 -12.91 19.21 29.83
C ILE A 653 -11.83 20.23 30.18
N VAL A 654 -11.80 21.40 29.54
CA VAL A 654 -10.88 22.49 29.89
C VAL A 654 -11.19 23.03 31.29
N SER A 655 -12.45 23.13 31.69
CA SER A 655 -12.81 23.55 33.04
C SER A 655 -12.27 22.58 34.11
N ILE A 656 -12.17 21.28 33.78
CA ILE A 656 -11.57 20.27 34.65
C ILE A 656 -10.04 20.38 34.60
N LEU A 657 -9.47 20.53 33.40
CA LEU A 657 -8.03 20.52 33.20
C LEU A 657 -7.31 21.78 33.69
N LEU A 658 -7.91 22.95 33.47
CA LEU A 658 -7.33 24.28 33.71
C LEU A 658 -8.12 25.14 34.70
N GLY A 659 -9.36 24.77 35.04
CA GLY A 659 -10.24 25.65 35.84
C GLY A 659 -10.68 26.92 35.09
N LYS A 660 -10.63 26.90 33.75
CA LYS A 660 -10.93 28.05 32.89
C LYS A 660 -11.98 27.71 31.84
N ARG A 661 -12.58 28.75 31.27
CA ARG A 661 -13.45 28.71 30.08
C ARG A 661 -12.86 29.61 29.00
N PHE A 662 -12.97 29.21 27.73
CA PHE A 662 -12.60 30.04 26.59
C PHE A 662 -13.82 30.49 25.80
N ASP A 663 -13.73 31.70 25.24
CA ASP A 663 -14.70 32.18 24.26
C ASP A 663 -14.59 31.34 22.97
N TYR A 664 -15.72 31.06 22.31
CA TYR A 664 -15.76 30.28 21.08
C TYR A 664 -15.01 30.95 19.91
N LYS A 665 -14.74 32.25 20.02
CA LYS A 665 -13.98 33.05 19.05
C LYS A 665 -12.52 33.23 19.44
N ASP A 666 -12.06 32.75 20.60
CA ASP A 666 -10.64 32.82 20.99
C ASP A 666 -9.79 32.05 19.96
N SER A 667 -8.89 32.77 19.30
CA SER A 667 -8.11 32.24 18.18
C SER A 667 -7.18 31.10 18.59
N ARG A 668 -6.64 31.12 19.82
CA ARG A 668 -5.76 30.06 20.34
C ARG A 668 -6.58 28.83 20.72
N PHE A 669 -7.75 29.01 21.31
CA PHE A 669 -8.67 27.92 21.62
C PHE A 669 -9.19 27.24 20.36
N VAL A 670 -9.66 28.01 19.39
CA VAL A 670 -10.08 27.50 18.08
C VAL A 670 -8.95 26.77 17.36
N ARG A 671 -7.72 27.29 17.46
CA ARG A 671 -6.52 26.60 16.92
C ARG A 671 -6.29 25.26 17.62
N LEU A 672 -6.40 25.19 18.94
CA LEU A 672 -6.26 23.93 19.70
C LEU A 672 -7.28 22.88 19.26
N LEU A 673 -8.55 23.28 19.09
CA LEU A 673 -9.59 22.40 18.57
C LEU A 673 -9.28 21.94 17.15
N HIS A 674 -8.79 22.85 16.30
CA HIS A 674 -8.40 22.51 14.95
C HIS A 674 -7.25 21.48 14.90
N LEU A 675 -6.21 21.66 15.71
CA LEU A 675 -5.09 20.72 15.82
C LEU A 675 -5.58 19.34 16.27
N THR A 676 -6.51 19.29 17.21
CA THR A 676 -7.07 18.05 17.75
C THR A 676 -7.88 17.29 16.67
N ASN A 677 -8.81 18.00 16.00
CA ASN A 677 -9.61 17.44 14.91
C ASN A 677 -8.72 16.97 13.73
N GLU A 678 -7.72 17.79 13.35
CA GLU A 678 -6.79 17.42 12.29
C GLU A 678 -5.96 16.19 12.69
N SER A 679 -5.52 16.11 13.94
CA SER A 679 -4.77 14.96 14.44
C SER A 679 -5.60 13.67 14.42
N MET A 680 -6.89 13.73 14.80
CA MET A 680 -7.78 12.56 14.74
C MET A 680 -8.04 12.10 13.30
N ARG A 681 -8.25 13.05 12.38
CA ARG A 681 -8.39 12.76 10.95
C ARG A 681 -7.12 12.16 10.35
N LEU A 682 -5.96 12.73 10.68
CA LEU A 682 -4.66 12.25 10.21
C LEU A 682 -4.31 10.90 10.81
N ALA A 683 -4.61 10.65 12.09
CA ALA A 683 -4.37 9.36 12.74
C ALA A 683 -5.17 8.23 12.08
N GLY A 684 -6.39 8.53 11.59
CA GLY A 684 -7.14 7.61 10.74
C GLY A 684 -6.55 7.45 9.34
N HIS A 685 -5.84 8.45 8.81
CA HIS A 685 -5.44 8.47 7.40
C HIS A 685 -4.65 7.20 6.97
N PRO A 686 -4.93 6.62 5.78
CA PRO A 686 -4.26 5.40 5.31
C PRO A 686 -2.74 5.47 5.31
N LEU A 687 -2.15 6.64 5.04
CA LEU A 687 -0.70 6.82 5.10
C LEU A 687 -0.13 6.65 6.50
N VAL A 688 -0.88 7.00 7.55
CA VAL A 688 -0.47 6.76 8.95
C VAL A 688 -0.64 5.29 9.31
N THR A 689 -1.67 4.62 8.77
CA THR A 689 -1.79 3.16 8.89
C THR A 689 -0.60 2.47 8.21
N ILE A 690 -0.20 2.90 7.02
CA ILE A 690 0.99 2.38 6.32
C ILE A 690 2.25 2.67 7.13
N TYR A 691 2.37 3.86 7.73
CA TYR A 691 3.48 4.18 8.64
C TYR A 691 3.54 3.24 9.84
N ASN A 692 2.39 2.91 10.45
CA ASN A 692 2.33 1.96 11.56
C ASN A 692 2.75 0.54 11.15
N ILE A 693 2.47 0.15 9.90
CA ILE A 693 2.87 -1.15 9.35
C ILE A 693 4.36 -1.17 8.96
N PHE A 694 4.85 -0.07 8.39
CA PHE A 694 6.19 0.09 7.85
C PHE A 694 6.85 1.38 8.35
N PRO A 695 7.23 1.46 9.64
CA PRO A 695 7.74 2.70 10.23
C PRO A 695 9.05 3.18 9.57
N HIS A 696 9.87 2.25 9.09
CA HIS A 696 11.10 2.55 8.35
C HIS A 696 10.86 3.27 7.02
N LEU A 697 9.63 3.23 6.47
CA LEU A 697 9.22 3.99 5.29
C LEU A 697 8.67 5.38 5.63
N GLY A 698 8.66 5.78 6.92
CA GLY A 698 8.12 7.04 7.40
C GLY A 698 8.75 8.28 6.74
N PHE A 699 10.05 8.23 6.42
CA PHE A 699 10.75 9.32 5.73
C PHE A 699 10.15 9.62 4.34
N LEU A 700 9.56 8.60 3.69
CA LEU A 700 9.00 8.69 2.35
C LEU A 700 7.57 9.24 2.36
N LEU A 701 6.79 8.91 3.40
CA LEU A 701 5.35 9.15 3.43
C LEU A 701 4.97 10.53 3.96
N ARG A 702 5.84 11.21 4.71
CA ARG A 702 5.64 12.54 5.36
C ARG A 702 4.37 12.68 6.22
N ALA A 703 3.53 11.65 6.32
CA ALA A 703 2.22 11.70 6.96
C ALA A 703 2.30 11.81 8.49
N ASN A 704 3.37 11.30 9.10
CA ASN A 704 3.64 11.49 10.53
C ASN A 704 4.15 12.91 10.85
N LYS A 705 4.74 13.64 9.90
CA LYS A 705 5.33 14.96 10.15
C LYS A 705 4.29 15.96 10.67
N THR A 706 3.13 16.04 10.03
CA THR A 706 2.06 16.95 10.46
C THR A 706 1.51 16.54 11.82
N LEU A 707 1.34 15.24 12.09
CA LEU A 707 0.92 14.76 13.42
C LEU A 707 1.93 15.16 14.52
N LEU A 708 3.22 15.05 14.24
CA LEU A 708 4.26 15.46 15.19
C LEU A 708 4.32 16.98 15.37
N GLN A 709 4.10 17.75 14.32
CA GLN A 709 3.98 19.22 14.41
C GLN A 709 2.77 19.62 15.24
N ASN A 710 1.62 18.97 15.03
CA ASN A 710 0.40 19.23 15.80
C ASN A 710 0.59 18.88 17.27
N ARG A 711 1.28 17.77 17.56
CA ARG A 711 1.68 17.42 18.93
C ARG A 711 2.55 18.51 19.54
N ASP A 712 3.56 18.99 18.83
CA ASP A 712 4.49 19.99 19.35
C ASP A 712 3.79 21.33 19.63
N GLU A 713 2.88 21.74 18.74
CA GLU A 713 2.06 22.94 18.93
C GLU A 713 1.07 22.77 20.11
N PHE A 714 0.42 21.62 20.25
CA PHE A 714 -0.43 21.29 21.40
C PHE A 714 0.38 21.34 22.70
N HIS A 715 1.57 20.73 22.73
CA HIS A 715 2.45 20.73 23.90
C HIS A 715 2.94 22.13 24.24
N ALA A 716 3.19 22.99 23.25
CA ALA A 716 3.51 24.39 23.48
C ALA A 716 2.35 25.14 24.14
N TYR A 717 1.10 24.88 23.72
CA TYR A 717 -0.08 25.45 24.37
C TYR A 717 -0.21 25.00 25.83
N VAL A 718 -0.06 23.70 26.09
CA VAL A 718 -0.06 23.16 27.47
C VAL A 718 1.07 23.81 28.28
N GLN A 719 2.25 23.99 27.70
CA GLN A 719 3.40 24.60 28.37
C GLN A 719 3.14 26.05 28.79
N VAL A 720 2.52 26.85 27.93
CA VAL A 720 2.19 28.25 28.24
C VAL A 720 1.23 28.33 29.42
N ASN A 721 0.18 27.51 29.40
CA ASN A 721 -0.79 27.46 30.51
C ASN A 721 -0.16 26.87 31.79
N PHE A 722 0.79 25.95 31.66
CA PHE A 722 1.50 25.37 32.81
C PHE A 722 2.30 26.40 33.61
N VAL A 723 2.95 27.35 32.93
CA VAL A 723 3.64 28.47 33.59
C VAL A 723 2.66 29.31 34.39
N GLU A 724 1.43 29.48 33.90
CA GLU A 724 0.40 30.24 34.60
C GLU A 724 -0.16 29.48 35.81
N CYS A 725 -0.38 28.16 35.70
CA CYS A 725 -0.76 27.31 36.82
C CYS A 725 0.32 27.31 37.92
N LEU A 726 1.60 27.21 37.54
CA LEU A 726 2.71 27.27 38.51
C LEU A 726 2.78 28.59 39.29
N LYS A 727 2.45 29.71 38.65
CA LYS A 727 2.45 31.03 39.29
C LYS A 727 1.35 31.20 40.34
N THR A 728 0.28 30.42 40.24
CA THR A 728 -0.92 30.56 41.07
C THR A 728 -1.22 29.31 41.90
N LEU A 729 -0.30 28.35 41.94
CA LEU A 729 -0.46 27.06 42.60
C LEU A 729 -0.54 27.23 44.13
N ASP A 730 -1.70 26.96 44.70
CA ASP A 730 -1.88 26.76 46.14
C ASP A 730 -2.03 25.27 46.44
N LYS A 731 -1.28 24.76 47.44
CA LYS A 731 -1.36 23.35 47.85
C LYS A 731 -2.69 23.02 48.55
N ASN A 732 -3.32 24.02 49.14
CA ASN A 732 -4.56 23.88 49.92
C ASN A 732 -5.82 24.11 49.07
N ASP A 733 -5.70 24.74 47.90
CA ASP A 733 -6.80 24.98 46.96
C ASP A 733 -6.48 24.42 45.57
N ARG A 734 -6.90 23.17 45.33
CA ARG A 734 -6.69 22.46 44.05
C ARG A 734 -7.80 22.84 43.08
N ARG A 735 -7.53 23.79 42.19
CA ARG A 735 -8.53 24.35 41.28
C ARG A 735 -8.67 23.59 39.96
N SER A 736 -7.68 22.75 39.61
CA SER A 736 -7.65 22.03 38.33
C SER A 736 -6.91 20.68 38.39
N PHE A 737 -7.12 19.84 37.37
CA PHE A 737 -6.39 18.58 37.19
C PHE A 737 -4.87 18.80 37.13
N ILE A 738 -4.43 19.89 36.49
CA ILE A 738 -3.02 20.25 36.42
C ILE A 738 -2.47 20.58 37.82
N ASP A 739 -3.22 21.31 38.64
CA ASP A 739 -2.82 21.61 40.02
C ASP A 739 -2.67 20.32 40.85
N ALA A 740 -3.64 19.40 40.73
CA ALA A 740 -3.56 18.12 41.41
C ALA A 740 -2.32 17.30 40.99
N PHE A 741 -1.97 17.31 39.70
CA PHE A 741 -0.76 16.62 39.21
C PHE A 741 0.50 17.30 39.72
N LEU A 742 0.53 18.64 39.73
CA LEU A 742 1.66 19.44 40.22
C LEU A 742 1.91 19.23 41.71
N VAL A 743 0.85 19.19 42.52
CA VAL A 743 0.95 18.87 43.94
C VAL A 743 1.49 17.47 44.13
N LYS A 744 0.96 16.48 43.39
CA LYS A 744 1.45 15.09 43.45
C LYS A 744 2.92 14.97 43.03
N GLN A 745 3.31 15.69 41.98
CA GLN A 745 4.70 15.80 41.55
C GLN A 745 5.60 16.38 42.66
N GLN A 746 5.13 17.37 43.42
CA GLN A 746 5.90 17.92 44.54
C GLN A 746 5.98 16.94 45.73
N GLU A 747 4.91 16.20 46.02
CA GLU A 747 4.91 15.16 47.05
C GLU A 747 5.91 14.02 46.74
N GLU A 748 6.06 13.65 45.45
CA GLU A 748 6.89 12.50 45.03
C GLU A 748 8.35 12.86 44.69
N LYS A 749 8.74 14.14 44.69
CA LYS A 749 10.12 14.60 44.42
C LYS A 749 11.19 13.99 45.34
N SER A 750 10.80 13.35 46.44
CA SER A 750 11.68 12.61 47.35
C SER A 750 12.00 11.17 46.90
N THR A 751 11.38 10.67 45.82
CA THR A 751 11.59 9.31 45.30
C THR A 751 12.27 9.33 43.92
N THR A 752 13.34 8.55 43.75
CA THR A 752 14.25 8.57 42.59
C THR A 752 13.66 8.01 41.28
N ASN A 753 12.42 7.49 41.28
CA ASN A 753 11.75 6.88 40.12
C ASN A 753 10.27 7.32 39.98
N GLY A 754 9.98 8.61 40.13
CA GLY A 754 8.61 9.13 40.07
C GLY A 754 8.01 9.12 38.66
N TYR A 755 6.75 8.67 38.53
CA TYR A 755 5.98 8.74 37.27
C TYR A 755 5.43 10.16 37.00
N PHE A 756 5.48 11.06 37.99
CA PHE A 756 4.93 12.41 37.89
C PHE A 756 5.97 13.39 37.34
N HIS A 757 6.28 13.28 36.04
CA HIS A 757 7.16 14.19 35.33
C HIS A 757 6.44 14.94 34.21
N LYS A 758 7.11 15.97 33.67
CA LYS A 758 6.56 16.86 32.64
C LYS A 758 5.99 16.13 31.42
N GLY A 759 6.71 15.14 30.90
CA GLY A 759 6.26 14.35 29.75
C GLY A 759 4.94 13.59 29.98
N ASN A 760 4.77 13.03 31.18
CA ASN A 760 3.53 12.37 31.59
C ASN A 760 2.37 13.36 31.74
N LEU A 761 2.62 14.52 32.34
CA LEU A 761 1.59 15.56 32.41
C LEU A 761 1.13 16.03 31.03
N GLN A 762 2.07 16.36 30.14
CA GLN A 762 1.74 16.81 28.78
C GLN A 762 0.90 15.78 28.04
N SER A 763 1.27 14.50 28.17
CA SER A 763 0.55 13.39 27.56
C SER A 763 -0.81 13.14 28.21
N LEU A 764 -0.93 13.27 29.54
CA LEU A 764 -2.21 13.16 30.26
C LEU A 764 -3.19 14.24 29.85
N VAL A 765 -2.75 15.51 29.85
CA VAL A 765 -3.59 16.65 29.43
C VAL A 765 -4.00 16.48 27.97
N SER A 766 -3.07 16.09 27.09
CA SER A 766 -3.38 15.80 25.68
C SER A 766 -4.37 14.64 25.53
N ASN A 767 -4.18 13.54 26.28
CA ASN A 767 -5.06 12.37 26.27
C ASN A 767 -6.48 12.74 26.74
N LEU A 768 -6.61 13.43 27.87
CA LEU A 768 -7.90 13.82 28.44
C LEU A 768 -8.63 14.84 27.57
N PHE A 769 -7.92 15.87 27.09
CA PHE A 769 -8.50 16.86 26.18
C PHE A 769 -8.95 16.21 24.88
N THR A 770 -8.08 15.47 24.20
CA THR A 770 -8.41 14.87 22.89
C THR A 770 -9.55 13.86 23.00
N ALA A 771 -9.49 12.95 23.99
CA ALA A 771 -10.53 11.95 24.18
C ALA A 771 -11.85 12.55 24.66
N GLY A 772 -11.79 13.52 25.58
CA GLY A 772 -12.96 14.21 26.12
C GLY A 772 -13.68 15.06 25.09
N VAL A 773 -12.95 15.70 24.18
CA VAL A 773 -13.54 16.51 23.10
C VAL A 773 -14.08 15.64 21.99
N GLU A 774 -13.19 14.91 21.32
CA GLU A 774 -13.52 14.36 20.00
C GLU A 774 -14.62 13.29 20.09
N THR A 775 -14.61 12.44 21.12
CA THR A 775 -15.57 11.33 21.20
C THR A 775 -16.99 11.79 21.51
N ILE A 776 -17.14 12.74 22.44
CA ILE A 776 -18.45 13.28 22.84
C ILE A 776 -19.01 14.17 21.74
N SER A 777 -18.20 15.10 21.22
CA SER A 777 -18.65 16.00 20.16
C SER A 777 -19.03 15.25 18.89
N THR A 778 -18.29 14.19 18.52
CA THR A 778 -18.64 13.32 17.40
C THR A 778 -19.96 12.60 17.63
N THR A 779 -20.20 12.10 18.84
CA THR A 779 -21.45 11.41 19.18
C THR A 779 -22.64 12.37 19.12
N LEU A 780 -22.48 13.62 19.57
CA LEU A 780 -23.50 14.66 19.42
C LEU A 780 -23.73 15.04 17.94
N ASN A 781 -22.67 15.12 17.13
CA ASN A 781 -22.84 15.33 15.71
C ASN A 781 -23.59 14.17 15.02
N TRP A 782 -23.39 12.92 15.47
CA TRP A 782 -24.22 11.79 15.03
C TRP A 782 -25.66 11.90 15.53
N SER A 783 -25.86 12.30 16.79
CA SER A 783 -27.21 12.41 17.36
C SER A 783 -28.06 13.38 16.54
N PHE A 784 -27.54 14.57 16.24
CA PHE A 784 -28.31 15.54 15.44
C PHE A 784 -28.50 15.08 14.00
N LEU A 785 -27.51 14.45 13.37
CA LEU A 785 -27.70 13.87 12.04
C LEU A 785 -28.79 12.80 12.02
N LEU A 786 -28.86 11.95 13.05
CA LEU A 786 -29.91 10.95 13.19
C LEU A 786 -31.28 11.59 13.46
N MET A 787 -31.35 12.66 14.26
CA MET A 787 -32.59 13.42 14.46
C MET A 787 -33.09 14.11 13.19
N LEU A 788 -32.18 14.51 12.29
CA LEU A 788 -32.52 15.01 10.96
C LEU A 788 -33.00 13.89 10.02
N LYS A 789 -32.41 12.69 10.12
CA LYS A 789 -32.71 11.54 9.26
C LYS A 789 -34.01 10.84 9.65
N TYR A 790 -34.30 10.80 10.95
CA TYR A 790 -35.46 10.15 11.55
C TYR A 790 -36.26 11.21 12.30
N PRO A 791 -36.87 12.18 11.58
CA PRO A 791 -37.63 13.25 12.22
C PRO A 791 -38.78 12.72 13.07
N GLU A 792 -39.31 11.53 12.78
CA GLU A 792 -40.32 10.83 13.57
C GLU A 792 -39.85 10.48 14.99
N ILE A 793 -38.55 10.27 15.20
CA ILE A 793 -37.94 10.03 16.51
C ILE A 793 -37.78 11.35 17.27
N GLN A 794 -37.52 12.45 16.54
CA GLN A 794 -37.43 13.79 17.10
C GLN A 794 -38.81 14.34 17.48
N LYS A 795 -39.79 14.19 16.57
CA LYS A 795 -41.14 14.79 16.59
C LYS A 795 -42.17 13.80 16.01
N LEU A 796 -43.36 13.75 16.58
CA LEU A 796 -44.46 12.89 16.10
C LEU A 796 -44.90 13.26 14.67
N ILE A 797 -45.05 12.25 13.77
CA ILE A 797 -45.97 12.35 12.62
C ILE A 797 -47.19 11.44 12.79
N LEU A 798 -47.08 10.26 13.44
CA LEU A 798 -48.23 9.41 13.81
C LEU A 798 -47.96 8.66 15.14
N SER A 799 -49.01 8.60 15.96
CA SER A 799 -49.14 8.16 17.37
C SER A 799 -48.21 7.05 17.90
N SER A 800 -47.16 7.46 18.62
CA SER A 800 -46.62 6.92 19.88
C SER A 800 -45.21 7.54 20.05
N GLY A 801 -45.15 8.75 20.63
CA GLY A 801 -44.15 9.79 20.32
C GLY A 801 -42.70 9.53 20.64
N LYS A 802 -41.97 10.55 21.10
CA LYS A 802 -41.49 10.52 22.48
C LYS A 802 -40.40 11.55 22.75
N VAL A 803 -39.24 11.70 22.05
CA VAL A 803 -38.12 12.51 22.63
C VAL A 803 -38.50 13.94 23.03
N GLN A 804 -38.96 14.78 22.10
CA GLN A 804 -39.34 16.17 22.42
C GLN A 804 -40.58 16.27 23.35
N GLU A 805 -41.47 15.28 23.29
CA GLU A 805 -42.70 15.17 24.08
C GLU A 805 -42.44 14.68 25.51
N GLU A 806 -41.56 13.69 25.68
CA GLU A 806 -41.06 13.13 26.93
C GLU A 806 -40.21 14.18 27.65
N ILE A 807 -39.42 14.97 26.91
CA ILE A 807 -38.79 16.19 27.46
C ILE A 807 -39.84 17.16 27.99
N GLU A 808 -40.91 17.44 27.24
CA GLU A 808 -41.96 18.37 27.66
C GLU A 808 -42.76 17.86 28.86
N GLN A 809 -43.08 16.56 28.89
CA GLN A 809 -43.82 15.91 29.96
C GLN A 809 -43.01 15.79 31.26
N VAL A 810 -41.72 15.45 31.18
CA VAL A 810 -40.87 15.19 32.35
C VAL A 810 -40.15 16.44 32.83
N ILE A 811 -39.61 17.24 31.90
CA ILE A 811 -38.74 18.38 32.22
C ILE A 811 -39.49 19.71 32.08
N GLY A 812 -40.36 19.84 31.08
CA GLY A 812 -41.05 21.10 30.75
C GLY A 812 -40.06 22.19 30.36
N SER A 813 -40.15 23.37 31.00
CA SER A 813 -39.24 24.50 30.78
C SER A 813 -38.01 24.53 31.71
N ASN A 814 -37.88 23.56 32.63
CA ASN A 814 -36.77 23.53 33.58
C ASN A 814 -35.46 23.10 32.89
N PRO A 815 -34.27 23.52 33.36
CA PRO A 815 -33.01 23.00 32.84
C PRO A 815 -32.90 21.47 33.03
N PRO A 816 -32.50 20.69 32.01
CA PRO A 816 -32.34 19.25 32.15
C PRO A 816 -31.28 18.89 33.20
N ARG A 817 -31.55 17.81 33.95
CA ARG A 817 -30.68 17.28 35.00
C ARG A 817 -30.52 15.77 34.86
N ILE A 818 -29.42 15.21 35.38
CA ILE A 818 -29.11 13.78 35.29
C ILE A 818 -30.15 12.91 36.01
N GLU A 819 -30.79 13.42 37.06
CA GLU A 819 -31.87 12.72 37.76
C GLU A 819 -33.10 12.44 36.88
N HIS A 820 -33.38 13.32 35.90
CA HIS A 820 -34.49 13.15 34.95
C HIS A 820 -34.29 11.93 34.04
N ARG A 821 -33.05 11.49 33.82
CA ARG A 821 -32.72 10.38 32.91
C ARG A 821 -33.51 9.10 33.21
N THR A 822 -33.71 8.79 34.49
CA THR A 822 -34.43 7.57 34.92
C THR A 822 -35.92 7.60 34.60
N GLN A 823 -36.48 8.79 34.37
CA GLN A 823 -37.89 9.02 34.05
C GLN A 823 -38.13 9.18 32.54
N MET A 824 -37.07 9.12 31.73
CA MET A 824 -37.13 9.33 30.28
C MET A 824 -36.63 8.09 29.53
N PRO A 825 -37.31 6.93 29.65
CA PRO A 825 -36.85 5.66 29.11
C PRO A 825 -36.63 5.70 27.60
N TYR A 826 -37.43 6.45 26.85
CA TYR A 826 -37.27 6.51 25.39
C TYR A 826 -36.07 7.36 24.99
N THR A 827 -35.90 8.53 25.61
CA THR A 827 -34.73 9.38 25.37
C THR A 827 -33.44 8.68 25.77
N ASP A 828 -33.43 7.93 26.88
CA ASP A 828 -32.26 7.13 27.26
C ASP A 828 -32.01 5.99 26.26
N ALA A 829 -33.06 5.31 25.77
CA ALA A 829 -32.95 4.32 24.71
C ALA A 829 -32.38 4.92 23.41
N VAL A 830 -32.83 6.11 23.01
CA VAL A 830 -32.33 6.85 21.84
C VAL A 830 -30.84 7.18 22.01
N ILE A 831 -30.41 7.69 23.18
CA ILE A 831 -29.01 8.01 23.45
C ILE A 831 -28.12 6.76 23.44
N HIS A 832 -28.61 5.64 23.97
CA HIS A 832 -27.88 4.35 23.91
C HIS A 832 -27.82 3.82 22.47
N GLU A 833 -28.92 3.89 21.73
CA GLU A 833 -28.95 3.48 20.33
C GLU A 833 -28.07 4.37 19.47
N ILE A 834 -27.96 5.67 19.76
CA ILE A 834 -27.00 6.57 19.09
C ILE A 834 -25.59 6.05 19.29
N GLN A 835 -25.20 5.68 20.50
CA GLN A 835 -23.86 5.16 20.78
C GLN A 835 -23.62 3.79 20.11
N ARG A 836 -24.62 2.89 20.14
CA ARG A 836 -24.54 1.57 19.49
C ARG A 836 -24.41 1.72 17.96
N PHE A 837 -25.24 2.56 17.37
CA PHE A 837 -25.33 2.77 15.92
C PHE A 837 -24.13 3.57 15.40
N ALA A 838 -23.77 4.68 16.06
CA ALA A 838 -22.62 5.50 15.66
C ALA A 838 -21.29 4.76 15.83
N ASN A 839 -21.21 3.84 16.81
CA ASN A 839 -20.08 2.93 17.00
C ASN A 839 -18.71 3.66 16.85
N ILE A 840 -18.50 4.65 17.71
CA ILE A 840 -17.45 5.69 17.55
C ILE A 840 -16.03 5.09 17.40
N LEU A 841 -15.74 4.00 18.10
CA LEU A 841 -14.46 3.29 18.05
C LEU A 841 -14.68 1.81 17.65
N PRO A 842 -14.92 1.52 16.36
CA PRO A 842 -15.40 0.23 15.89
C PRO A 842 -14.41 -0.93 16.07
N LEU A 843 -13.11 -0.61 16.16
CA LEU A 843 -12.01 -1.56 16.35
C LEU A 843 -11.49 -1.57 17.79
N ASP A 844 -12.18 -0.86 18.70
CA ASP A 844 -11.62 -0.47 20.00
C ASP A 844 -10.26 0.25 19.85
N LEU A 845 -9.63 0.53 20.98
CA LEU A 845 -8.19 0.73 21.05
C LEU A 845 -7.50 -0.64 21.13
N PRO A 846 -6.33 -0.81 20.50
CA PRO A 846 -5.66 -2.09 20.41
C PRO A 846 -5.09 -2.54 21.76
N HIS A 847 -5.22 -3.83 22.08
CA HIS A 847 -4.72 -4.45 23.31
C HIS A 847 -3.45 -5.28 23.04
N GLU A 848 -2.74 -5.64 24.08
CA GLU A 848 -1.65 -6.61 24.06
C GLU A 848 -1.83 -7.60 25.20
N THR A 849 -1.49 -8.86 24.98
CA THR A 849 -1.56 -9.88 26.04
C THR A 849 -0.43 -9.71 27.06
N ALA A 850 -0.78 -9.58 28.34
CA ALA A 850 0.17 -9.42 29.44
C ALA A 850 0.84 -10.75 29.87
N ALA A 851 0.20 -11.88 29.53
CA ALA A 851 0.64 -13.24 29.80
C ALA A 851 0.20 -14.18 28.66
N ASP A 852 0.71 -15.41 28.66
CA ASP A 852 0.19 -16.47 27.79
C ASP A 852 -1.24 -16.82 28.23
N VAL A 853 -2.16 -16.92 27.28
CA VAL A 853 -3.59 -17.19 27.56
C VAL A 853 -4.17 -18.24 26.64
N THR A 854 -5.25 -18.87 27.10
CA THR A 854 -6.13 -19.69 26.24
C THR A 854 -7.48 -18.99 26.13
N LEU A 855 -7.92 -18.71 24.90
CA LEU A 855 -9.19 -18.06 24.61
C LEU A 855 -9.95 -18.90 23.58
N LYS A 856 -11.17 -19.36 23.92
CA LYS A 856 -11.97 -20.26 23.05
C LYS A 856 -11.19 -21.46 22.49
N GLY A 857 -10.29 -22.04 23.30
CA GLY A 857 -9.43 -23.17 22.92
C GLY A 857 -8.16 -22.81 22.14
N TYR A 858 -7.94 -21.52 21.83
CA TYR A 858 -6.74 -21.05 21.15
C TYR A 858 -5.68 -20.55 22.13
N PHE A 859 -4.46 -21.05 22.01
CA PHE A 859 -3.31 -20.50 22.73
C PHE A 859 -2.84 -19.19 22.09
N ILE A 860 -2.76 -18.13 22.90
CA ILE A 860 -2.32 -16.80 22.49
C ILE A 860 -1.12 -16.40 23.37
N PRO A 861 0.09 -16.29 22.81
CA PRO A 861 1.29 -15.94 23.57
C PRO A 861 1.23 -14.53 24.17
N LYS A 862 1.99 -14.29 25.23
CA LYS A 862 2.30 -12.97 25.79
C LYS A 862 2.89 -12.04 24.72
N GLY A 863 2.54 -10.76 24.78
CA GLY A 863 3.01 -9.74 23.82
C GLY A 863 2.28 -9.81 22.47
N THR A 864 1.17 -10.53 22.38
CA THR A 864 0.37 -10.60 21.14
C THR A 864 -0.52 -9.38 21.05
N TYR A 865 -0.46 -8.70 19.90
CA TYR A 865 -1.35 -7.60 19.55
C TYR A 865 -2.78 -8.11 19.36
N ILE A 866 -3.74 -7.59 20.12
CA ILE A 866 -5.16 -7.93 20.09
C ILE A 866 -6.00 -6.74 19.57
N ILE A 867 -6.94 -7.00 18.67
CA ILE A 867 -8.00 -6.07 18.28
C ILE A 867 -9.35 -6.63 18.77
N PRO A 868 -9.97 -6.00 19.78
CA PRO A 868 -11.36 -6.26 20.13
C PRO A 868 -12.29 -5.63 19.10
N LEU A 869 -12.95 -6.44 18.28
CA LEU A 869 -13.85 -5.92 17.25
C LEU A 869 -15.20 -5.52 17.87
N LEU A 870 -15.28 -4.34 18.49
CA LEU A 870 -16.53 -3.85 19.12
C LEU A 870 -17.71 -3.81 18.16
N THR A 871 -17.45 -3.53 16.88
CA THR A 871 -18.50 -3.59 15.84
C THR A 871 -19.18 -4.96 15.79
N SER A 872 -18.43 -6.05 15.97
CA SER A 872 -19.01 -7.40 15.98
C SER A 872 -19.85 -7.69 17.23
N VAL A 873 -19.69 -6.91 18.30
CA VAL A 873 -20.50 -6.99 19.52
C VAL A 873 -21.76 -6.13 19.37
N LEU A 874 -21.60 -4.89 18.91
CA LEU A 874 -22.68 -3.90 18.77
C LEU A 874 -23.61 -4.17 17.57
N GLN A 875 -23.21 -5.08 16.68
CA GLN A 875 -24.01 -5.56 15.54
C GLN A 875 -24.25 -7.08 15.58
N ASP A 876 -23.99 -7.73 16.71
CA ASP A 876 -24.24 -9.16 16.87
C ASP A 876 -25.74 -9.47 16.74
N LYS A 877 -26.11 -10.25 15.72
CA LYS A 877 -27.52 -10.61 15.45
C LYS A 877 -28.13 -11.46 16.56
N SER A 878 -27.33 -12.12 17.40
CA SER A 878 -27.86 -12.84 18.56
C SER A 878 -28.23 -11.89 19.70
N GLN A 879 -27.75 -10.65 19.68
CA GLN A 879 -27.92 -9.67 20.75
C GLN A 879 -28.86 -8.52 20.33
N TRP A 880 -28.88 -8.19 19.04
CA TRP A 880 -29.63 -7.07 18.46
C TRP A 880 -30.55 -7.57 17.36
N GLU A 881 -31.84 -7.23 17.44
CA GLU A 881 -32.87 -7.68 16.48
C GLU A 881 -32.66 -7.07 15.10
N LYS A 882 -32.41 -5.75 15.04
CA LYS A 882 -32.24 -4.96 13.82
C LYS A 882 -30.90 -4.20 13.84
N PRO A 883 -29.74 -4.90 13.87
CA PRO A 883 -28.44 -4.27 14.15
C PRO A 883 -28.03 -3.18 13.14
N ASP A 884 -28.49 -3.28 11.90
CA ASP A 884 -28.17 -2.37 10.80
C ASP A 884 -29.11 -1.16 10.71
N VAL A 885 -30.15 -1.11 11.54
CA VAL A 885 -31.14 -0.03 11.59
C VAL A 885 -30.96 0.74 12.89
N PHE A 886 -31.15 2.06 12.83
CA PHE A 886 -31.26 2.87 14.04
C PHE A 886 -32.61 2.58 14.70
N TYR A 887 -32.60 1.79 15.77
CA TYR A 887 -33.80 1.19 16.35
C TYR A 887 -33.79 1.30 17.89
N PRO A 888 -34.29 2.41 18.47
CA PRO A 888 -34.26 2.65 19.92
C PRO A 888 -34.88 1.53 20.76
N GLU A 889 -35.85 0.80 20.21
CA GLU A 889 -36.53 -0.33 20.84
C GLU A 889 -35.57 -1.47 21.23
N HIS A 890 -34.34 -1.51 20.69
CA HIS A 890 -33.29 -2.41 21.18
C HIS A 890 -33.04 -2.31 22.68
N PHE A 891 -33.33 -1.16 23.29
CA PHE A 891 -33.13 -0.85 24.70
C PHE A 891 -34.46 -0.71 25.46
N LEU A 892 -35.57 -1.17 24.90
CA LEU A 892 -36.89 -1.14 25.56
C LEU A 892 -37.43 -2.56 25.70
N ASP A 893 -38.07 -2.86 26.84
CA ASP A 893 -38.87 -4.07 26.99
C ASP A 893 -40.27 -3.91 26.38
N ALA A 894 -41.08 -4.98 26.45
CA ALA A 894 -42.45 -4.98 25.94
C ALA A 894 -43.38 -3.93 26.61
N ASN A 895 -43.00 -3.41 27.78
CA ASN A 895 -43.73 -2.37 28.50
C ASN A 895 -43.17 -0.96 28.25
N GLY A 896 -42.16 -0.82 27.38
CA GLY A 896 -41.51 0.47 27.09
C GLY A 896 -40.55 0.93 28.18
N LYS A 897 -40.12 0.05 29.10
CA LYS A 897 -39.11 0.38 30.11
C LYS A 897 -37.71 0.18 29.54
N PHE A 898 -36.78 1.06 29.92
CA PHE A 898 -35.38 0.95 29.53
C PHE A 898 -34.71 -0.32 30.07
N VAL A 899 -34.03 -1.08 29.20
CA VAL A 899 -33.24 -2.27 29.52
C VAL A 899 -31.87 -2.18 28.88
N LYS A 900 -30.83 -2.14 29.72
CA LYS A 900 -29.44 -2.22 29.26
C LYS A 900 -29.07 -3.66 28.96
N LYS A 901 -28.60 -3.93 27.75
CA LYS A 901 -28.00 -5.21 27.36
C LYS A 901 -26.53 -5.27 27.76
N ASP A 902 -26.06 -6.43 28.21
CA ASP A 902 -24.62 -6.65 28.49
C ASP A 902 -23.74 -6.45 27.25
N ALA A 903 -24.28 -6.76 26.06
CA ALA A 903 -23.59 -6.53 24.79
C ALA A 903 -23.40 -5.03 24.45
N PHE A 904 -24.00 -4.12 25.21
CA PHE A 904 -23.77 -2.69 25.06
C PHE A 904 -22.41 -2.29 25.64
N MET A 905 -21.37 -2.35 24.80
CA MET A 905 -19.97 -2.06 25.16
C MET A 905 -19.32 -0.95 24.29
N PRO A 906 -19.95 0.22 24.05
CA PRO A 906 -19.31 1.28 23.25
C PRO A 906 -18.10 1.93 23.93
N PHE A 907 -17.95 1.73 25.25
CA PHE A 907 -16.82 2.20 26.05
C PHE A 907 -15.76 1.12 26.28
N SER A 908 -15.82 0.01 25.52
CA SER A 908 -15.08 -1.22 25.78
C SER A 908 -15.47 -1.85 27.14
N ALA A 909 -14.65 -2.75 27.66
CA ALA A 909 -14.84 -3.44 28.93
C ALA A 909 -13.49 -3.73 29.62
N GLY A 910 -13.53 -4.23 30.86
CA GLY A 910 -12.34 -4.71 31.56
C GLY A 910 -11.44 -3.63 32.14
N ARG A 911 -10.15 -3.96 32.32
CA ARG A 911 -9.16 -3.08 32.96
C ARG A 911 -8.92 -1.76 32.21
N ARG A 912 -9.14 -1.76 30.89
CA ARG A 912 -8.92 -0.62 29.99
C ARG A 912 -10.23 0.07 29.58
N ILE A 913 -11.35 -0.20 30.24
CA ILE A 913 -12.63 0.51 30.04
C ILE A 913 -12.42 2.03 30.06
N CYS A 914 -13.18 2.77 29.25
CA CYS A 914 -13.04 4.22 29.09
C CYS A 914 -12.98 4.93 30.45
N ALA A 915 -11.91 5.72 30.67
CA ALA A 915 -11.75 6.48 31.91
C ALA A 915 -12.76 7.62 32.05
N GLY A 916 -13.34 8.06 30.93
CA GLY A 916 -14.32 9.15 30.86
C GLY A 916 -15.78 8.69 30.77
N GLU A 917 -16.09 7.39 30.91
CA GLU A 917 -17.44 6.84 30.65
C GLU A 917 -18.55 7.62 31.38
N THR A 918 -18.39 7.88 32.68
CA THR A 918 -19.40 8.57 33.48
C THR A 918 -19.62 10.00 33.01
N LEU A 919 -18.55 10.74 32.72
CA LEU A 919 -18.63 12.12 32.23
C LEU A 919 -19.27 12.17 30.84
N ALA A 920 -18.85 11.29 29.93
CA ALA A 920 -19.40 11.21 28.58
C ALA A 920 -20.90 10.93 28.60
N LYS A 921 -21.37 9.99 29.43
CA LYS A 921 -22.81 9.71 29.57
C LYS A 921 -23.59 10.93 30.08
N MET A 922 -23.01 11.70 31.01
CA MET A 922 -23.64 12.92 31.51
C MET A 922 -23.72 14.00 30.44
N GLU A 923 -22.61 14.30 29.77
CA GLU A 923 -22.55 15.30 28.70
C GLU A 923 -23.49 14.98 27.55
N LEU A 924 -23.51 13.72 27.09
CA LEU A 924 -24.39 13.29 26.02
C LEU A 924 -25.86 13.48 26.37
N PHE A 925 -26.28 13.08 27.57
CA PHE A 925 -27.64 13.27 28.02
C PHE A 925 -28.00 14.75 28.08
N LEU A 926 -27.23 15.54 28.84
CA LEU A 926 -27.54 16.95 29.10
C LEU A 926 -27.50 17.82 27.85
N PHE A 927 -26.48 17.70 26.99
CA PHE A 927 -26.43 18.45 25.73
C PHE A 927 -27.56 18.06 24.78
N PHE A 928 -27.84 16.77 24.63
CA PHE A 928 -28.88 16.28 23.74
C PHE A 928 -30.27 16.75 24.18
N THR A 929 -30.61 16.57 25.46
CA THR A 929 -31.92 16.98 25.99
C THR A 929 -32.08 18.48 25.97
N SER A 930 -31.06 19.24 26.36
CA SER A 930 -31.17 20.71 26.44
C SER A 930 -31.32 21.35 25.06
N LEU A 931 -30.61 20.83 24.05
CA LEU A 931 -30.75 21.32 22.68
C LEU A 931 -32.10 20.95 22.07
N LEU A 932 -32.61 19.74 22.30
CA LEU A 932 -33.92 19.34 21.79
C LEU A 932 -35.09 19.96 22.57
N GLN A 933 -34.87 20.37 23.82
CA GLN A 933 -35.82 21.17 24.58
C GLN A 933 -36.02 22.55 23.94
N ARG A 934 -34.92 23.24 23.58
CA ARG A 934 -34.98 24.62 23.07
C ARG A 934 -35.15 24.73 21.56
N PHE A 935 -34.73 23.72 20.80
CA PHE A 935 -34.73 23.79 19.34
C PHE A 935 -35.37 22.56 18.70
N THR A 936 -36.00 22.79 17.56
CA THR A 936 -36.30 21.74 16.57
C THR A 936 -35.30 21.84 15.43
N PHE A 937 -34.62 20.73 15.15
CA PHE A 937 -33.64 20.64 14.08
C PHE A 937 -34.26 20.07 12.82
N HIS A 938 -34.03 20.73 11.70
CA HIS A 938 -34.49 20.25 10.39
C HIS A 938 -33.40 20.43 9.32
N PRO A 939 -33.50 19.67 8.20
CA PRO A 939 -32.59 19.84 7.08
C PRO A 939 -32.69 21.26 6.51
N PRO A 940 -31.60 21.80 5.93
CA PRO A 940 -31.64 23.05 5.19
C PRO A 940 -32.68 23.04 4.06
N PRO A 941 -33.25 24.19 3.67
CA PRO A 941 -34.15 24.26 2.52
C PRO A 941 -33.53 23.63 1.27
N GLY A 942 -34.26 22.73 0.62
CA GLY A 942 -33.82 22.00 -0.57
C GLY A 942 -33.01 20.72 -0.30
N VAL A 943 -32.80 20.33 0.96
CA VAL A 943 -32.20 19.03 1.34
C VAL A 943 -33.28 18.10 1.86
N SER A 944 -33.51 16.98 1.19
CA SER A 944 -34.46 15.96 1.65
C SER A 944 -33.84 15.04 2.71
N ILE A 945 -34.68 14.33 3.46
CA ILE A 945 -34.23 13.29 4.40
C ILE A 945 -33.38 12.23 3.67
N SER A 946 -33.74 11.90 2.42
CA SER A 946 -33.01 10.91 1.63
C SER A 946 -31.57 11.35 1.30
N ASP A 947 -31.31 12.67 1.22
CA ASP A 947 -29.99 13.25 0.94
C ASP A 947 -29.03 13.19 2.13
N LEU A 948 -29.54 12.94 3.35
CA LEU A 948 -28.72 12.83 4.55
C LEU A 948 -27.95 11.51 4.57
N ASP A 949 -26.62 11.61 4.46
CA ASP A 949 -25.71 10.47 4.35
C ASP A 949 -25.22 10.00 5.72
N LEU A 950 -25.64 8.80 6.12
CA LEU A 950 -25.21 8.15 7.37
C LEU A 950 -23.89 7.36 7.22
N SER A 951 -23.20 7.46 6.07
CA SER A 951 -21.87 6.86 5.95
C SER A 951 -20.80 7.74 6.61
N PRO A 952 -19.83 7.13 7.29
CA PRO A 952 -18.83 7.90 8.03
C PRO A 952 -17.79 8.55 7.11
N ALA A 953 -17.19 9.64 7.59
CA ALA A 953 -15.97 10.19 7.01
C ALA A 953 -14.72 9.48 7.56
N ILE A 954 -13.56 9.62 6.88
CA ILE A 954 -12.29 9.19 7.52
C ILE A 954 -12.08 10.01 8.76
N SER A 955 -11.91 9.28 9.85
CA SER A 955 -11.14 9.68 10.99
C SER A 955 -10.65 8.41 11.69
N PHE A 956 -9.82 8.57 12.72
CA PHE A 956 -9.48 7.48 13.62
C PHE A 956 -10.74 6.88 14.26
N ASN A 957 -11.64 7.76 14.72
CA ASN A 957 -13.01 7.46 15.13
C ASN A 957 -14.00 7.50 13.95
N VAL A 958 -15.25 7.13 14.19
CA VAL A 958 -16.35 7.18 13.21
C VAL A 958 -17.04 8.54 13.33
N ILE A 959 -16.74 9.45 12.41
CA ILE A 959 -17.34 10.80 12.37
C ILE A 959 -18.40 10.89 11.25
N PRO A 960 -19.48 11.67 11.43
CA PRO A 960 -20.42 11.93 10.34
C PRO A 960 -19.74 12.77 9.25
N LYS A 961 -20.20 12.64 8.01
CA LYS A 961 -19.79 13.55 6.94
C LYS A 961 -20.26 14.98 7.28
N PRO A 962 -19.53 16.04 6.86
CA PRO A 962 -19.96 17.41 7.11
C PRO A 962 -21.38 17.65 6.58
N TYR A 963 -22.25 18.17 7.44
CA TYR A 963 -23.63 18.52 7.11
C TYR A 963 -23.99 19.87 7.76
N LYS A 964 -25.01 20.52 7.20
CA LYS A 964 -25.61 21.71 7.78
C LYS A 964 -26.98 21.35 8.35
N MET A 965 -27.39 22.09 9.37
CA MET A 965 -28.70 21.98 9.98
C MET A 965 -29.31 23.38 10.15
N CYS A 966 -30.62 23.45 10.24
CA CYS A 966 -31.35 24.61 10.72
C CYS A 966 -31.89 24.29 12.11
N ALA A 967 -31.88 25.27 13.00
CA ALA A 967 -32.44 25.17 14.34
C ALA A 967 -33.52 26.24 14.51
N VAL A 968 -34.75 25.82 14.75
CA VAL A 968 -35.88 26.72 15.01
C VAL A 968 -36.20 26.65 16.49
N THR A 969 -36.24 27.81 17.14
CA THR A 969 -36.58 27.92 18.56
C THR A 969 -37.97 27.35 18.82
N ARG A 970 -38.08 26.49 19.81
CA ARG A 970 -39.35 26.00 20.34
C ARG A 970 -39.89 27.06 21.31
N LEU A 971 -41.17 27.38 21.15
CA LEU A 971 -41.91 28.26 22.07
C LEU A 971 -42.28 27.50 23.33
#